data_AF-A0A0B2P1C3-F1
#
_entry.id   AF-A0A0B2P1C3-F1
#
_cell.length_a   1.000
_cell.length_b   1.000
_cell.length_c   1.000
_cell.angle_alpha   90.00
_cell.angle_beta   90.00
_cell.angle_gamma   90.00
#
_symmetry.space_group_name_H-M   'P 1'
#
loop_
_entity.id
_entity.type
_entity.pdbx_description
1 polymer ?
#
loop_
_entity_poly.entity_id
_entity_poly.type
_entity_poly.pdbx_seq_one_letter_code
_entity_poly.pdbx_strand_id
1 'polypeptide(L)'
;MVWKLTGKYLDVIIFQGLQLEGEATKLKVEKGVVAIFLDTKYELHTTRSPIFLGLEPAKSTNMWSEKLAGHDVIVGVLDTGIWPESESFKDVGMRPVPAYWEGACEIGTSFTKSHCNKKVVGVRVFYHGYEAVVGRINEQKEYKSPRDQDRHGTHAVAMVGGSPMHGANLLGYANGITRGMAPGERIAAYKVCWVGGYFNSDIVSAIDKVVADGVNVLYTSLGGGVSSYYRDSLSMIAFEAMERCVFVSCSAGNAGPDPASLTNVSPWITIVGGNTMDRDFLVDVRLGNGKKMIGVSLYKWKNVLSIEKQYPWVYMVSNSSRVDPRSICLEGTLDPKVLSGKIVICDRSLSPRVQKGDVVRSLGGVGMILTNTEANGEELVADSHLLLVVEIGEQEGKKLKSYLLSSKSSTATLAFKGTRLGIKPSPVVAAFSSRRPNFLTLEILKPNLVVPAVNILVAWSEAIRPSSLKINNRKVKFNIVSGTSMSCPHVSGIAALVKSRHPEWSPTAVKPALMTTTYVLDNTKKTLRDASIVKPFSPYDHGLRHIDPIRALDPSLVYDIMPQDYFEFLCQCLPKNTHFIPSPVIVHKTITNVGPPDSKYHVMVSPFKGASMKVEPKTLNFIEKHQKLSCKITFKPKIQQTSPEFGSMEWKDGLHTVRSPIVITWMPPPM
;
A
#
# COMPACT_ATOMS: atom_id res chain seq x y z
N MET A 1 21.56 -11.23 -28.03
CA MET A 1 20.57 -10.58 -28.93
C MET A 1 21.28 -9.49 -29.73
N VAL A 2 21.04 -9.35 -31.03
CA VAL A 2 21.68 -8.34 -31.91
C VAL A 2 20.61 -7.48 -32.58
N TRP A 3 20.78 -6.17 -32.52
CA TRP A 3 19.91 -5.21 -33.21
C TRP A 3 20.63 -4.73 -34.47
N LYS A 4 20.02 -4.95 -35.65
CA LYS A 4 20.61 -4.59 -36.93
C LYS A 4 19.68 -3.65 -37.70
N LEU A 5 20.25 -2.56 -38.21
CA LEU A 5 19.60 -1.54 -39.00
C LEU A 5 19.72 -1.92 -40.47
N THR A 6 18.58 -2.19 -41.10
CA THR A 6 18.46 -2.65 -42.49
C THR A 6 17.57 -1.65 -43.22
N GLY A 7 18.20 -0.62 -43.79
CA GLY A 7 17.48 0.50 -44.41
C GLY A 7 16.79 1.40 -43.39
N LYS A 8 15.46 1.52 -43.44
CA LYS A 8 14.64 2.34 -42.52
C LYS A 8 14.06 1.58 -41.33
N TYR A 9 14.30 0.27 -41.23
CA TYR A 9 13.72 -0.58 -40.19
C TYR A 9 14.82 -1.14 -39.27
N LEU A 10 14.45 -1.35 -38.01
CA LEU A 10 15.29 -1.96 -36.99
C LEU A 10 14.87 -3.44 -36.86
N ASP A 11 15.71 -4.35 -37.33
CA ASP A 11 15.50 -5.79 -37.22
C ASP A 11 16.15 -6.34 -35.94
N VAL A 12 15.41 -7.20 -35.23
CA VAL A 12 15.89 -7.88 -34.02
C VAL A 12 16.23 -9.32 -34.37
N ILE A 13 17.52 -9.67 -34.32
CA ILE A 13 18.00 -11.01 -34.61
C ILE A 13 18.33 -11.72 -33.29
N ILE A 14 17.65 -12.85 -33.06
CA ILE A 14 17.80 -13.69 -31.87
C ILE A 14 18.60 -14.93 -32.27
N PHE A 15 19.82 -15.03 -31.76
CA PHE A 15 20.65 -16.22 -31.89
C PHE A 15 20.44 -17.10 -30.66
N GLN A 16 20.10 -18.38 -30.87
CA GLN A 16 20.04 -19.37 -29.80
C GLN A 16 21.34 -20.20 -29.84
N GLY A 17 22.06 -20.26 -28.72
CA GLY A 17 23.18 -21.21 -28.55
C GLY A 17 24.59 -20.72 -28.88
N LEU A 18 24.86 -19.42 -29.00
CA LEU A 18 26.24 -18.91 -29.11
C LEU A 18 26.95 -18.98 -27.75
N GLN A 19 28.00 -19.76 -27.67
CA GLN A 19 28.84 -19.91 -26.48
C GLN A 19 30.24 -19.42 -26.84
N LEU A 20 30.66 -18.29 -26.24
CA LEU A 20 32.01 -17.66 -26.20
C LEU A 20 32.07 -16.21 -26.74
N GLU A 21 32.76 -15.35 -25.97
CA GLU A 21 32.93 -13.91 -26.20
C GLU A 21 33.48 -13.53 -27.59
N GLY A 22 34.20 -14.44 -28.26
CA GLY A 22 34.85 -14.18 -29.55
C GLY A 22 33.91 -13.98 -30.74
N GLU A 23 32.72 -14.58 -30.74
CA GLU A 23 31.73 -14.40 -31.82
C GLU A 23 31.00 -13.06 -31.71
N ALA A 24 30.78 -12.58 -30.48
CA ALA A 24 30.19 -11.27 -30.22
C ALA A 24 31.08 -10.12 -30.72
N THR A 25 32.40 -10.27 -30.65
CA THR A 25 33.36 -9.27 -31.15
C THR A 25 33.31 -9.16 -32.68
N LYS A 26 33.17 -10.28 -33.39
CA LYS A 26 33.03 -10.29 -34.87
C LYS A 26 31.74 -9.59 -35.31
N LEU A 27 30.64 -9.80 -34.58
CA LEU A 27 29.34 -9.16 -34.85
C LEU A 27 29.33 -7.65 -34.57
N LYS A 28 30.17 -7.13 -33.66
CA LYS A 28 30.27 -5.67 -33.42
C LYS A 28 30.76 -4.90 -34.63
N VAL A 29 31.53 -5.55 -35.50
CA VAL A 29 32.17 -4.91 -36.67
C VAL A 29 31.29 -5.00 -37.92
N GLU A 30 30.16 -5.73 -37.88
CA GLU A 30 29.24 -5.81 -39.01
C GLU A 30 28.47 -4.51 -39.22
N LYS A 31 28.39 -4.09 -40.50
CA LYS A 31 27.68 -2.89 -40.91
C LYS A 31 26.18 -3.02 -40.60
N GLY A 32 25.65 -2.06 -39.85
CA GLY A 32 24.25 -2.00 -39.44
C GLY A 32 23.98 -2.51 -38.02
N VAL A 33 24.93 -3.15 -37.33
CA VAL A 33 24.72 -3.58 -35.94
C VAL A 33 24.75 -2.37 -35.00
N VAL A 34 23.63 -2.12 -34.32
CA VAL A 34 23.42 -0.96 -33.44
C VAL A 34 23.79 -1.28 -32.01
N ALA A 35 23.48 -2.50 -31.56
CA ALA A 35 23.76 -2.95 -30.21
C ALA A 35 23.78 -4.48 -30.14
N ILE A 36 24.66 -5.00 -29.28
CA ILE A 36 24.73 -6.41 -28.93
C ILE A 36 24.51 -6.52 -27.42
N PHE A 37 23.52 -7.32 -27.02
CA PHE A 37 23.19 -7.57 -25.63
C PHE A 37 23.47 -9.03 -25.29
N LEU A 38 24.21 -9.24 -24.18
CA LEU A 38 24.37 -10.55 -23.56
C LEU A 38 23.02 -11.05 -23.08
N ASP A 39 22.71 -12.31 -23.40
CA ASP A 39 21.55 -12.97 -22.82
C ASP A 39 21.82 -13.19 -21.32
N THR A 40 20.95 -12.63 -20.49
CA THR A 40 21.18 -12.57 -19.04
C THR A 40 20.17 -13.48 -18.35
N LYS A 41 20.66 -14.53 -17.69
CA LYS A 41 19.86 -15.33 -16.76
C LYS A 41 19.45 -14.44 -15.58
N TYR A 42 18.15 -14.21 -15.43
CA TYR A 42 17.61 -13.44 -14.29
C TYR A 42 17.38 -14.37 -13.11
N GLU A 43 17.87 -13.97 -11.94
CA GLU A 43 17.51 -14.60 -10.66
C GLU A 43 16.29 -13.91 -10.04
N LEU A 44 15.56 -14.68 -9.24
CA LEU A 44 14.30 -14.29 -8.62
C LEU A 44 14.59 -13.60 -7.28
N HIS A 45 14.37 -12.28 -7.23
CA HIS A 45 14.75 -11.39 -6.12
C HIS A 45 13.64 -11.17 -5.10
N THR A 46 13.83 -10.24 -4.18
CA THR A 46 13.06 -10.14 -2.95
C THR A 46 11.69 -9.46 -3.14
N THR A 47 10.62 -10.23 -3.32
CA THR A 47 10.09 -10.34 -4.68
C THR A 47 9.84 -9.07 -5.46
N ARG A 48 9.33 -7.98 -4.86
CA ARG A 48 9.30 -6.73 -5.62
C ARG A 48 9.26 -5.42 -4.83
N SER A 49 8.45 -5.28 -3.78
CA SER A 49 8.10 -3.93 -3.29
C SER A 49 9.28 -3.07 -2.80
N PRO A 50 10.28 -3.55 -2.03
CA PRO A 50 11.45 -2.74 -1.68
C PRO A 50 12.25 -2.30 -2.92
N ILE A 51 12.39 -3.19 -3.91
CA ILE A 51 13.11 -2.94 -5.17
C ILE A 51 12.34 -1.93 -6.03
N PHE A 52 11.01 -2.06 -6.11
CA PHE A 52 10.13 -1.12 -6.80
C PHE A 52 10.21 0.29 -6.20
N LEU A 53 10.42 0.35 -4.88
CA LEU A 53 10.62 1.59 -4.12
C LEU A 53 12.05 2.14 -4.19
N GLY A 54 12.96 1.47 -4.91
CA GLY A 54 14.35 1.90 -5.07
C GLY A 54 15.25 1.68 -3.85
N LEU A 55 14.76 1.03 -2.80
CA LEU A 55 15.51 0.79 -1.56
C LEU A 55 16.67 -0.20 -1.71
N GLU A 56 16.75 -0.94 -2.81
CA GLU A 56 17.91 -1.79 -3.13
C GLU A 56 18.21 -1.85 -4.62
N PRO A 57 19.50 -1.97 -5.02
CA PRO A 57 19.86 -2.29 -6.39
C PRO A 57 19.28 -3.67 -6.74
N ALA A 58 18.71 -3.81 -7.92
CA ALA A 58 18.23 -5.09 -8.44
C ALA A 58 19.31 -6.17 -8.60
N LYS A 59 20.56 -5.96 -8.16
CA LYS A 59 21.72 -6.84 -8.35
C LYS A 59 22.59 -7.02 -7.09
N SER A 60 22.23 -6.47 -5.93
CA SER A 60 23.07 -6.50 -4.72
C SER A 60 22.44 -7.36 -3.62
N THR A 61 23.23 -8.25 -3.02
CA THR A 61 22.90 -8.99 -1.79
C THR A 61 23.11 -8.15 -0.52
N ASN A 62 23.85 -7.04 -0.62
CA ASN A 62 24.14 -6.18 0.53
C ASN A 62 22.90 -5.35 0.90
N MET A 63 22.56 -5.35 2.20
CA MET A 63 21.46 -4.55 2.73
C MET A 63 21.80 -3.07 2.58
N TRP A 64 21.00 -2.31 1.84
CA TRP A 64 21.20 -0.86 1.75
C TRP A 64 21.08 -0.19 3.15
N SER A 65 20.31 -0.80 4.06
CA SER A 65 20.22 -0.43 5.46
C SER A 65 21.49 -0.67 6.28
N GLU A 66 22.41 -1.55 5.87
CA GLU A 66 23.70 -1.70 6.57
C GLU A 66 24.55 -0.43 6.47
N LYS A 67 24.43 0.32 5.37
CA LYS A 67 25.09 1.63 5.22
C LYS A 67 24.40 2.76 5.98
N LEU A 68 23.16 2.52 6.44
CA LEU A 68 22.37 3.47 7.22
C LEU A 68 22.42 3.17 8.73
N ALA A 69 23.12 2.10 9.15
CA ALA A 69 23.14 1.51 10.49
C ALA A 69 23.81 2.35 11.60
N GLY A 70 23.64 3.67 11.56
CA GLY A 70 24.16 4.60 12.55
C GLY A 70 23.44 4.53 13.90
N HIS A 71 22.13 4.22 13.91
CA HIS A 71 21.31 4.23 15.13
C HIS A 71 20.27 3.11 15.11
N ASP A 72 20.09 2.40 16.23
CA ASP A 72 19.05 1.38 16.36
C ASP A 72 17.68 2.07 16.55
N VAL A 73 16.76 1.84 15.61
CA VAL A 73 15.37 2.29 15.67
C VAL A 73 14.47 1.11 16.04
N ILE A 74 13.51 1.35 16.92
CA ILE A 74 12.51 0.36 17.33
C ILE A 74 11.16 0.77 16.77
N VAL A 75 10.56 -0.12 15.97
CA VAL A 75 9.24 0.07 15.39
C VAL A 75 8.21 -0.74 16.18
N GLY A 76 7.25 -0.06 16.80
CA GLY A 76 6.11 -0.66 17.45
C GLY A 76 5.01 -0.98 16.44
N VAL A 77 4.44 -2.17 16.53
CA VAL A 77 3.32 -2.64 15.70
C VAL A 77 2.16 -2.95 16.61
N LEU A 78 1.10 -2.14 16.54
CA LEU A 78 -0.11 -2.30 17.32
C LEU A 78 -1.19 -2.98 16.47
N ASP A 79 -1.43 -4.28 16.73
CA ASP A 79 -2.21 -5.16 15.85
C ASP A 79 -2.75 -6.43 16.60
N THR A 80 -2.87 -7.56 15.90
CA THR A 80 -3.35 -8.88 16.33
C THR A 80 -2.27 -9.79 16.93
N GLY A 81 -1.04 -9.27 17.06
CA GLY A 81 0.10 -9.97 17.69
C GLY A 81 1.20 -10.35 16.69
N ILE A 82 1.99 -11.36 17.03
CA ILE A 82 3.09 -11.87 16.19
C ILE A 82 3.16 -13.41 16.18
N TRP A 83 3.55 -14.00 15.04
CA TRP A 83 3.95 -15.40 14.92
C TRP A 83 5.48 -15.55 14.97
N PRO A 84 6.08 -15.71 16.17
CA PRO A 84 7.52 -15.53 16.39
C PRO A 84 8.40 -16.53 15.66
N GLU A 85 7.91 -17.73 15.34
CA GLU A 85 8.66 -18.77 14.63
C GLU A 85 8.84 -18.46 13.14
N SER A 86 8.16 -17.43 12.63
CA SER A 86 8.40 -16.96 11.27
C SER A 86 9.87 -16.64 11.10
N GLU A 87 10.47 -17.22 10.07
CA GLU A 87 11.87 -17.00 9.75
C GLU A 87 12.18 -15.53 9.41
N SER A 88 11.15 -14.71 9.13
CA SER A 88 11.27 -13.25 8.95
C SER A 88 11.66 -12.54 10.25
N PHE A 89 11.66 -13.21 11.39
CA PHE A 89 11.98 -12.65 12.69
C PHE A 89 13.29 -13.20 13.29
N LYS A 90 14.10 -13.88 12.46
CA LYS A 90 15.47 -14.26 12.82
C LYS A 90 16.33 -13.02 13.02
N ASP A 91 17.22 -13.06 13.99
CA ASP A 91 18.06 -11.94 14.43
C ASP A 91 19.55 -12.12 14.09
N VAL A 92 19.82 -12.95 13.08
CA VAL A 92 21.17 -13.24 12.59
C VAL A 92 21.86 -11.94 12.18
N GLY A 93 23.05 -11.70 12.73
CA GLY A 93 23.84 -10.50 12.44
C GLY A 93 23.41 -9.23 13.19
N MET A 94 22.38 -9.28 14.04
CA MET A 94 21.92 -8.11 14.80
C MET A 94 22.76 -7.83 16.05
N ARG A 95 22.92 -6.53 16.34
CA ARG A 95 23.59 -6.01 17.54
C ARG A 95 22.79 -6.32 18.83
N PRO A 96 23.41 -6.28 20.02
CA PRO A 96 22.69 -6.34 21.30
C PRO A 96 21.58 -5.27 21.40
N VAL A 97 20.49 -5.56 22.08
CA VAL A 97 19.35 -4.64 22.25
C VAL A 97 19.82 -3.31 22.85
N PRO A 98 19.32 -2.14 22.39
CA PRO A 98 19.75 -0.85 22.88
C PRO A 98 19.46 -0.70 24.37
N ALA A 99 20.37 -0.06 25.11
CA ALA A 99 20.22 0.12 26.55
C ALA A 99 19.03 1.01 26.94
N TYR A 100 18.52 1.85 26.02
CA TYR A 100 17.35 2.68 26.26
C TYR A 100 16.01 1.92 26.17
N TRP A 101 16.03 0.67 25.68
CA TRP A 101 14.81 -0.11 25.49
C TRP A 101 14.31 -0.67 26.83
N GLU A 102 13.12 -0.27 27.22
CA GLU A 102 12.47 -0.66 28.49
C GLU A 102 11.32 -1.67 28.28
N GLY A 103 11.12 -2.12 27.04
CA GLY A 103 10.04 -3.04 26.71
C GLY A 103 10.26 -4.47 27.21
N ALA A 104 9.14 -5.16 27.43
CA ALA A 104 9.13 -6.51 27.98
C ALA A 104 8.80 -7.57 26.92
N CYS A 105 9.19 -8.82 27.21
CA CYS A 105 8.71 -9.99 26.49
C CYS A 105 7.66 -10.70 27.35
N GLU A 106 6.38 -10.35 27.16
CA GLU A 106 5.29 -10.95 27.92
C GLU A 106 5.07 -12.42 27.54
N ILE A 107 4.81 -13.23 28.56
CA ILE A 107 4.54 -14.67 28.41
C ILE A 107 3.03 -14.91 28.42
N GLY A 108 2.61 -15.99 27.78
CA GLY A 108 1.23 -16.44 27.81
C GLY A 108 1.06 -17.77 27.12
N THR A 109 -0.18 -18.12 26.79
CA THR A 109 -0.53 -19.36 26.10
C THR A 109 0.25 -19.52 24.80
N SER A 110 1.03 -20.61 24.72
CA SER A 110 1.92 -20.92 23.60
C SER A 110 2.95 -19.81 23.30
N PHE A 111 3.31 -18.96 24.27
CA PHE A 111 4.30 -17.89 24.10
C PHE A 111 5.19 -17.76 25.34
N THR A 112 6.47 -18.10 25.17
CA THR A 112 7.51 -18.04 26.22
C THR A 112 8.52 -16.92 25.94
N LYS A 113 9.34 -16.56 26.95
CA LYS A 113 10.39 -15.52 26.82
C LYS A 113 11.39 -15.78 25.68
N SER A 114 11.62 -17.04 25.31
CA SER A 114 12.55 -17.42 24.22
C SER A 114 12.07 -17.02 22.83
N HIS A 115 10.82 -16.57 22.68
CA HIS A 115 10.30 -16.08 21.40
C HIS A 115 10.69 -14.62 21.11
N CYS A 116 11.15 -13.87 22.12
CA CYS A 116 11.82 -12.60 21.87
C CYS A 116 13.31 -12.83 21.67
N ASN A 117 13.89 -12.01 20.81
CA ASN A 117 15.29 -12.08 20.41
C ASN A 117 15.80 -10.67 20.07
N LYS A 118 16.94 -10.52 19.41
CA LYS A 118 17.46 -9.18 19.08
C LYS A 118 16.64 -8.48 17.99
N LYS A 119 15.81 -9.22 17.23
CA LYS A 119 14.92 -8.70 16.20
C LYS A 119 13.58 -8.26 16.77
N VAL A 120 12.90 -9.16 17.47
CA VAL A 120 11.65 -8.93 18.18
C VAL A 120 12.01 -8.69 19.64
N VAL A 121 12.20 -7.42 19.99
CA VAL A 121 12.79 -7.02 21.27
C VAL A 121 11.77 -6.87 22.40
N GLY A 122 10.49 -6.76 22.06
CA GLY A 122 9.43 -6.84 23.04
C GLY A 122 8.09 -7.20 22.43
N VAL A 123 7.26 -7.81 23.26
CA VAL A 123 5.89 -8.16 22.94
C VAL A 123 5.02 -7.93 24.15
N ARG A 124 3.85 -7.34 23.93
CA ARG A 124 2.87 -7.07 24.99
C ARG A 124 1.46 -7.40 24.52
N VAL A 125 0.58 -7.67 25.48
CA VAL A 125 -0.80 -8.04 25.21
C VAL A 125 -1.77 -7.24 26.08
N PHE A 126 -2.83 -6.71 25.46
CA PHE A 126 -3.81 -5.85 26.11
C PHE A 126 -5.22 -6.37 25.82
N TYR A 127 -5.97 -6.72 26.86
CA TYR A 127 -7.30 -7.34 26.76
C TYR A 127 -8.25 -6.96 27.89
N HIS A 128 -7.87 -6.04 28.77
CA HIS A 128 -8.71 -5.71 29.93
C HIS A 128 -10.00 -4.99 29.50
N GLY A 129 -9.91 -4.11 28.51
CA GLY A 129 -11.09 -3.51 27.87
C GLY A 129 -11.97 -4.56 27.20
N TYR A 130 -11.34 -5.47 26.45
CA TYR A 130 -12.01 -6.60 25.83
C TYR A 130 -12.78 -7.46 26.85
N GLU A 131 -12.11 -7.92 27.91
CA GLU A 131 -12.72 -8.82 28.89
C GLU A 131 -13.82 -8.13 29.72
N ALA A 132 -13.75 -6.82 29.88
CA ALA A 132 -14.80 -6.03 30.53
C ALA A 132 -16.09 -5.96 29.70
N VAL A 133 -16.00 -5.97 28.36
CA VAL A 133 -17.17 -5.81 27.47
C VAL A 133 -17.67 -7.16 26.92
N VAL A 134 -16.76 -8.00 26.43
CA VAL A 134 -17.10 -9.28 25.76
C VAL A 134 -17.11 -10.45 26.74
N GLY A 135 -16.39 -10.32 27.86
CA GLY A 135 -16.13 -11.41 28.80
C GLY A 135 -14.79 -12.11 28.54
N ARG A 136 -14.51 -13.16 29.32
CA ARG A 136 -13.22 -13.86 29.30
C ARG A 136 -12.87 -14.39 27.91
N ILE A 137 -11.61 -14.23 27.52
CA ILE A 137 -11.10 -14.77 26.25
C ILE A 137 -11.25 -16.29 26.24
N ASN A 138 -11.89 -16.81 25.20
CA ASN A 138 -12.00 -18.26 24.99
C ASN A 138 -10.70 -18.78 24.37
N GLU A 139 -9.85 -19.37 25.20
CA GLU A 139 -8.53 -19.89 24.79
C GLU A 139 -8.55 -21.06 23.81
N GLN A 140 -9.72 -21.67 23.58
CA GLN A 140 -9.90 -22.65 22.49
C GLN A 140 -10.03 -21.98 21.13
N LYS A 141 -10.46 -20.71 21.09
CA LYS A 141 -10.64 -19.92 19.87
C LYS A 141 -9.47 -18.97 19.63
N GLU A 142 -8.93 -18.36 20.69
CA GLU A 142 -7.84 -17.40 20.60
C GLU A 142 -6.90 -17.44 21.81
N TYR A 143 -5.58 -17.45 21.61
CA TYR A 143 -4.56 -17.47 22.64
C TYR A 143 -4.54 -16.15 23.40
N LYS A 144 -4.67 -16.25 24.72
CA LYS A 144 -4.45 -15.13 25.64
C LYS A 144 -2.95 -14.88 25.82
N SER A 145 -2.30 -14.47 24.73
CA SER A 145 -0.88 -14.18 24.65
C SER A 145 -0.58 -13.25 23.46
N PRO A 146 0.67 -12.76 23.31
CA PRO A 146 1.06 -11.98 22.14
C PRO A 146 1.05 -12.76 20.81
N ARG A 147 0.75 -14.07 20.84
CA ARG A 147 0.73 -14.91 19.64
C ARG A 147 -0.40 -14.51 18.70
N ASP A 148 -0.04 -14.37 17.43
CA ASP A 148 -0.98 -14.05 16.35
C ASP A 148 -1.71 -15.30 15.82
N GLN A 149 -3.03 -15.24 15.84
CA GLN A 149 -3.92 -16.21 15.20
C GLN A 149 -4.84 -15.57 14.16
N ASP A 150 -4.84 -14.26 14.01
CA ASP A 150 -5.58 -13.64 12.92
C ASP A 150 -4.77 -13.75 11.64
N ARG A 151 -3.44 -13.44 11.72
CA ARG A 151 -2.39 -13.27 10.69
C ARG A 151 -1.96 -11.82 10.47
N HIS A 152 -2.87 -10.87 10.70
CA HIS A 152 -2.72 -9.48 10.26
C HIS A 152 -1.46 -8.82 10.86
N GLY A 153 -1.20 -9.09 12.14
CA GLY A 153 -0.06 -8.55 12.88
C GLY A 153 1.26 -9.12 12.40
N THR A 154 1.34 -10.45 12.22
CA THR A 154 2.53 -11.11 11.66
C THR A 154 2.92 -10.51 10.30
N HIS A 155 1.93 -10.22 9.44
CA HIS A 155 2.18 -9.53 8.18
C HIS A 155 2.75 -8.15 8.37
N ALA A 156 2.11 -7.33 9.20
CA ALA A 156 2.53 -5.96 9.44
C ALA A 156 3.97 -5.91 9.98
N VAL A 157 4.27 -6.70 11.01
CA VAL A 157 5.62 -6.84 11.60
C VAL A 157 6.64 -7.23 10.52
N ALA A 158 6.35 -8.24 9.71
CA ALA A 158 7.27 -8.69 8.66
C ALA A 158 7.47 -7.64 7.55
N MET A 159 6.46 -6.84 7.23
CA MET A 159 6.56 -5.78 6.23
C MET A 159 7.35 -4.57 6.71
N VAL A 160 7.20 -4.21 7.98
CA VAL A 160 7.96 -3.12 8.59
C VAL A 160 9.43 -3.44 8.54
N GLY A 161 9.83 -4.58 9.10
CA GLY A 161 11.24 -4.86 9.34
C GLY A 161 11.64 -6.31 9.18
N GLY A 162 10.86 -7.21 8.58
CA GLY A 162 11.24 -8.63 8.47
C GLY A 162 12.65 -8.84 7.89
N SER A 163 13.42 -9.73 8.51
CA SER A 163 14.77 -10.10 8.09
C SER A 163 14.75 -10.74 6.69
N PRO A 164 15.82 -10.56 5.89
CA PRO A 164 15.89 -11.14 4.55
C PRO A 164 15.79 -12.67 4.58
N MET A 165 14.95 -13.24 3.72
CA MET A 165 14.84 -14.70 3.58
C MET A 165 14.76 -15.15 2.12
N HIS A 166 15.57 -16.14 1.75
CA HIS A 166 15.56 -16.73 0.40
C HIS A 166 14.42 -17.75 0.21
N GLY A 167 13.95 -17.89 -1.03
CA GLY A 167 12.94 -18.89 -1.41
C GLY A 167 11.51 -18.56 -0.97
N ALA A 168 11.24 -17.32 -0.56
CA ALA A 168 9.90 -16.84 -0.21
C ALA A 168 9.00 -16.86 -1.45
N ASN A 169 7.84 -17.51 -1.31
CA ASN A 169 6.85 -17.62 -2.37
C ASN A 169 5.48 -18.03 -1.79
N LEU A 170 4.40 -17.67 -2.48
CA LEU A 170 3.11 -18.31 -2.28
C LEU A 170 2.90 -19.33 -3.38
N LEU A 171 3.09 -20.62 -3.09
CA LEU A 171 2.86 -21.68 -4.06
C LEU A 171 3.63 -21.42 -5.38
N GLY A 172 4.87 -20.93 -5.34
CA GLY A 172 5.70 -20.56 -6.50
C GLY A 172 5.34 -19.22 -7.16
N TYR A 173 4.25 -18.56 -6.78
CA TYR A 173 4.01 -17.17 -7.13
C TYR A 173 4.87 -16.24 -6.30
N ALA A 174 5.29 -15.14 -6.93
CA ALA A 174 6.21 -14.18 -6.33
C ALA A 174 7.35 -14.92 -5.65
N ASN A 175 8.08 -15.74 -6.41
CA ASN A 175 9.24 -16.43 -5.87
C ASN A 175 10.44 -15.50 -5.82
N GLY A 176 11.19 -15.58 -4.73
CA GLY A 176 12.50 -14.99 -4.56
C GLY A 176 12.79 -14.77 -3.08
N ILE A 177 13.28 -13.60 -2.70
CA ILE A 177 13.61 -13.31 -1.29
C ILE A 177 12.37 -12.60 -0.63
N THR A 178 12.16 -12.58 0.69
CA THR A 178 11.35 -11.53 1.36
C THR A 178 12.23 -10.67 2.25
N ARG A 179 11.85 -9.41 2.47
CA ARG A 179 12.39 -8.54 3.53
C ARG A 179 11.39 -7.42 3.82
N GLY A 180 11.42 -6.87 5.02
CA GLY A 180 10.69 -5.64 5.36
C GLY A 180 11.35 -4.41 4.74
N MET A 181 10.74 -3.23 4.90
CA MET A 181 11.36 -1.99 4.44
C MET A 181 12.61 -1.64 5.24
N ALA A 182 12.64 -1.97 6.53
CA ALA A 182 13.75 -1.69 7.44
C ALA A 182 14.29 -2.99 8.08
N PRO A 183 14.95 -3.87 7.30
CA PRO A 183 15.37 -5.19 7.79
C PRO A 183 16.41 -5.14 8.92
N GLY A 184 17.19 -4.06 9.03
CA GLY A 184 18.16 -3.85 10.12
C GLY A 184 17.55 -3.34 11.43
N GLU A 185 16.32 -2.83 11.40
CA GLU A 185 15.68 -2.18 12.56
C GLU A 185 14.93 -3.17 13.44
N ARG A 186 14.66 -2.82 14.69
CA ARG A 186 14.05 -3.71 15.69
C ARG A 186 12.54 -3.55 15.71
N ILE A 187 11.85 -4.57 16.18
CA ILE A 187 10.39 -4.58 16.20
C ILE A 187 9.88 -4.92 17.59
N ALA A 188 8.81 -4.23 17.99
CA ALA A 188 8.03 -4.55 19.17
C ALA A 188 6.55 -4.75 18.78
N ALA A 189 5.92 -5.83 19.24
CA ALA A 189 4.53 -6.15 18.89
C ALA A 189 3.59 -5.93 20.08
N TYR A 190 2.54 -5.16 19.87
CA TYR A 190 1.53 -4.83 20.88
C TYR A 190 0.19 -5.40 20.41
N LYS A 191 -0.25 -6.51 21.02
CA LYS A 191 -1.52 -7.14 20.65
C LYS A 191 -2.67 -6.44 21.36
N VAL A 192 -3.55 -5.81 20.59
CA VAL A 192 -4.77 -5.14 21.07
C VAL A 192 -6.03 -5.61 20.35
N CYS A 193 -5.86 -6.33 19.24
CA CYS A 193 -6.97 -6.86 18.43
C CYS A 193 -7.24 -8.32 18.79
N TRP A 194 -8.52 -8.59 19.02
CA TRP A 194 -9.07 -9.91 19.37
C TRP A 194 -10.22 -10.26 18.45
N VAL A 195 -10.65 -11.53 18.45
CA VAL A 195 -11.75 -12.02 17.60
C VAL A 195 -13.07 -11.25 17.79
N GLY A 196 -13.32 -10.74 19.01
CA GLY A 196 -14.52 -9.92 19.31
C GLY A 196 -14.34 -8.42 19.04
N GLY A 197 -13.22 -8.01 18.44
CA GLY A 197 -12.87 -6.62 18.19
C GLY A 197 -11.75 -6.11 19.09
N TYR A 198 -11.56 -4.78 19.06
CA TYR A 198 -10.58 -4.06 19.87
C TYR A 198 -11.27 -2.89 20.56
N PHE A 199 -10.75 -2.49 21.71
CA PHE A 199 -11.37 -1.49 22.57
C PHE A 199 -10.42 -0.33 22.84
N ASN A 200 -10.98 0.87 22.92
CA ASN A 200 -10.19 2.10 23.09
C ASN A 200 -9.30 2.05 24.34
N SER A 201 -9.78 1.49 25.46
CA SER A 201 -8.98 1.38 26.69
C SER A 201 -7.73 0.50 26.52
N ASP A 202 -7.81 -0.58 25.74
CA ASP A 202 -6.67 -1.44 25.44
C ASP A 202 -5.68 -0.73 24.51
N ILE A 203 -6.17 0.05 23.54
CA ILE A 203 -5.34 0.87 22.64
C ILE A 203 -4.60 1.97 23.41
N VAL A 204 -5.29 2.68 24.32
CA VAL A 204 -4.68 3.69 25.21
C VAL A 204 -3.55 3.05 26.00
N SER A 205 -3.86 1.96 26.71
CA SER A 205 -2.90 1.24 27.55
C SER A 205 -1.69 0.76 26.75
N ALA A 206 -1.90 0.35 25.50
CA ALA A 206 -0.83 -0.07 24.61
C ALA A 206 0.09 1.08 24.21
N ILE A 207 -0.45 2.25 23.86
CA ILE A 207 0.38 3.38 23.41
C ILE A 207 1.15 4.00 24.59
N ASP A 208 0.58 4.02 25.79
CA ASP A 208 1.33 4.40 27.01
C ASP A 208 2.58 3.53 27.17
N LYS A 209 2.47 2.23 26.89
CA LYS A 209 3.60 1.30 26.88
C LYS A 209 4.52 1.50 25.68
N VAL A 210 4.01 1.77 24.48
CA VAL A 210 4.82 2.10 23.30
C VAL A 210 5.77 3.25 23.60
N VAL A 211 5.25 4.32 24.19
CA VAL A 211 6.03 5.49 24.60
C VAL A 211 7.03 5.11 25.69
N ALA A 212 6.56 4.49 26.78
CA ALA A 212 7.41 4.17 27.93
C ALA A 212 8.53 3.18 27.59
N ASP A 213 8.27 2.24 26.68
CA ASP A 213 9.25 1.24 26.25
C ASP A 213 10.34 1.86 25.36
N GLY A 214 10.13 3.06 24.80
CA GLY A 214 11.10 3.78 23.96
C GLY A 214 10.95 3.52 22.46
N VAL A 215 9.75 3.22 21.97
CA VAL A 215 9.47 3.06 20.53
C VAL A 215 9.67 4.37 19.77
N ASN A 216 10.26 4.34 18.58
CA ASN A 216 10.47 5.55 17.77
C ASN A 216 9.43 5.73 16.66
N VAL A 217 8.89 4.63 16.13
CA VAL A 217 7.91 4.59 15.05
C VAL A 217 6.79 3.66 15.44
N LEU A 218 5.54 4.12 15.38
CA LEU A 218 4.34 3.35 15.64
C LEU A 218 3.57 3.11 14.34
N TYR A 219 3.41 1.83 14.03
CA TYR A 219 2.45 1.34 13.06
C TYR A 219 1.12 1.01 13.75
N THR A 220 0.03 1.44 13.13
CA THR A 220 -1.32 0.98 13.46
C THR A 220 -2.15 0.91 12.19
N SER A 221 -2.87 -0.19 11.97
CA SER A 221 -3.90 -0.26 10.91
C SER A 221 -5.29 -0.43 11.50
N LEU A 222 -5.49 0.17 12.66
CA LEU A 222 -6.81 0.33 13.25
C LEU A 222 -7.55 1.46 12.55
N GLY A 223 -8.84 1.27 12.37
CA GLY A 223 -9.74 2.26 11.81
C GLY A 223 -11.14 2.06 12.35
N GLY A 224 -11.91 3.14 12.42
CA GLY A 224 -13.30 3.12 12.86
C GLY A 224 -14.10 4.19 12.15
N GLY A 225 -15.28 4.48 12.66
CA GLY A 225 -15.97 5.72 12.30
C GLY A 225 -15.13 6.91 12.75
N VAL A 226 -15.05 7.95 11.92
CA VAL A 226 -14.36 9.18 12.30
C VAL A 226 -15.26 10.00 13.21
N SER A 227 -14.69 10.50 14.30
CA SER A 227 -15.33 11.47 15.19
C SER A 227 -14.43 12.70 15.35
N SER A 228 -14.92 13.76 15.99
CA SER A 228 -14.09 14.94 16.28
C SER A 228 -12.77 14.54 16.96
N TYR A 229 -11.67 15.24 16.65
CA TYR A 229 -10.32 14.82 17.07
C TYR A 229 -10.14 14.55 18.56
N TYR A 230 -10.91 15.23 19.42
CA TYR A 230 -10.90 15.10 20.88
C TYR A 230 -11.89 14.05 21.44
N ARG A 231 -12.67 13.39 20.58
CA ARG A 231 -13.53 12.24 20.91
C ARG A 231 -13.02 10.95 20.29
N ASP A 232 -12.17 11.07 19.28
CA ASP A 232 -11.49 9.95 18.65
C ASP A 232 -10.28 9.55 19.51
N SER A 233 -10.39 8.41 20.20
CA SER A 233 -9.34 7.92 21.07
C SER A 233 -8.03 7.68 20.30
N LEU A 234 -8.08 7.09 19.10
CA LEU A 234 -6.88 6.85 18.30
C LEU A 234 -6.19 8.18 17.92
N SER A 235 -6.98 9.19 17.58
CA SER A 235 -6.51 10.55 17.32
C SER A 235 -5.81 11.14 18.55
N MET A 236 -6.45 11.14 19.72
CA MET A 236 -5.88 11.69 20.95
C MET A 236 -4.58 11.00 21.35
N ILE A 237 -4.54 9.68 21.30
CA ILE A 237 -3.38 8.95 21.78
C ILE A 237 -2.23 9.01 20.77
N ALA A 238 -2.54 9.08 19.46
CA ALA A 238 -1.52 9.36 18.45
C ALA A 238 -0.95 10.79 18.57
N PHE A 239 -1.69 11.74 19.16
CA PHE A 239 -1.16 13.06 19.48
C PHE A 239 -0.12 12.95 20.59
N GLU A 240 -0.43 12.23 21.67
CA GLU A 240 0.52 12.00 22.77
C GLU A 240 1.79 11.28 22.28
N ALA A 241 1.64 10.23 21.47
CA ALA A 241 2.78 9.53 20.88
C ALA A 241 3.66 10.50 20.06
N MET A 242 3.05 11.35 19.23
CA MET A 242 3.75 12.35 18.42
C MET A 242 4.47 13.40 19.28
N GLU A 243 3.82 13.90 20.33
CA GLU A 243 4.38 14.85 21.28
C GLU A 243 5.61 14.27 22.00
N ARG A 244 5.59 12.96 22.29
CA ARG A 244 6.70 12.20 22.86
C ARG A 244 7.65 11.62 21.81
N CYS A 245 7.74 12.27 20.65
CA CYS A 245 8.68 11.97 19.57
C CYS A 245 8.54 10.58 18.90
N VAL A 246 7.36 9.96 18.98
CA VAL A 246 7.03 8.73 18.26
C VAL A 246 6.30 9.05 16.95
N PHE A 247 6.87 8.64 15.81
CA PHE A 247 6.21 8.84 14.52
C PHE A 247 5.05 7.87 14.37
N VAL A 248 3.84 8.35 14.08
CA VAL A 248 2.65 7.51 13.92
C VAL A 248 2.20 7.47 12.45
N SER A 249 1.98 6.27 11.92
CA SER A 249 1.29 6.09 10.64
C SER A 249 0.07 5.18 10.76
N CYS A 250 -1.00 5.56 10.06
CA CYS A 250 -2.23 4.79 9.95
C CYS A 250 -2.59 4.50 8.48
N SER A 251 -3.29 3.40 8.26
CA SER A 251 -3.92 3.12 6.97
C SER A 251 -5.07 4.10 6.69
N ALA A 252 -5.28 4.43 5.42
CA ALA A 252 -6.39 5.28 4.98
C ALA A 252 -7.76 4.60 5.12
N GLY A 253 -7.79 3.26 5.09
CA GLY A 253 -8.99 2.43 5.03
C GLY A 253 -9.25 1.89 3.62
N ASN A 254 -10.15 0.91 3.51
CA ASN A 254 -10.44 0.19 2.26
C ASN A 254 -11.86 0.46 1.72
N ALA A 255 -12.46 1.61 2.05
CA ALA A 255 -13.83 1.98 1.69
C ALA A 255 -13.93 2.88 0.44
N GLY A 256 -12.83 3.03 -0.31
CA GLY A 256 -12.86 3.67 -1.62
C GLY A 256 -13.70 2.88 -2.65
N PRO A 257 -14.00 3.46 -3.82
CA PRO A 257 -13.41 4.69 -4.36
C PRO A 257 -14.25 5.97 -4.10
N ASP A 258 -15.33 5.87 -3.32
CA ASP A 258 -16.20 7.02 -3.08
C ASP A 258 -15.45 8.13 -2.29
N PRO A 259 -15.71 9.42 -2.59
CA PRO A 259 -15.13 10.54 -1.83
C PRO A 259 -15.48 10.47 -0.34
N ALA A 260 -14.63 11.09 0.49
CA ALA A 260 -14.79 11.17 1.95
C ALA A 260 -14.91 9.80 2.67
N SER A 261 -14.22 8.78 2.16
CA SER A 261 -14.23 7.42 2.70
C SER A 261 -13.10 7.13 3.69
N LEU A 262 -12.28 8.13 4.04
CA LEU A 262 -11.18 7.99 5.00
C LEU A 262 -11.67 7.57 6.38
N THR A 263 -10.96 6.61 6.99
CA THR A 263 -11.23 6.12 8.37
C THR A 263 -10.36 6.79 9.43
N ASN A 264 -9.32 7.52 9.00
CA ASN A 264 -8.39 8.24 9.85
C ASN A 264 -8.05 9.58 9.20
N VAL A 265 -8.12 10.67 9.96
CA VAL A 265 -8.01 12.03 9.39
C VAL A 265 -7.12 12.99 10.18
N SER A 266 -6.62 12.61 11.35
CA SER A 266 -5.93 13.53 12.27
C SER A 266 -4.67 14.17 11.67
N PRO A 267 -4.45 15.49 11.86
CA PRO A 267 -3.34 16.21 11.25
C PRO A 267 -1.95 15.74 11.64
N TRP A 268 -1.75 15.21 12.84
CA TRP A 268 -0.46 14.70 13.34
C TRP A 268 -0.14 13.29 12.86
N ILE A 269 -1.14 12.48 12.48
CA ILE A 269 -0.94 11.11 11.97
C ILE A 269 -0.54 11.13 10.49
N THR A 270 0.37 10.26 10.07
CA THR A 270 0.65 10.03 8.64
C THR A 270 -0.32 8.99 8.07
N ILE A 271 -1.30 9.44 7.27
CA ILE A 271 -2.34 8.57 6.70
C ILE A 271 -1.91 8.08 5.32
N VAL A 272 -1.96 6.76 5.12
CA VAL A 272 -1.34 6.09 3.98
C VAL A 272 -2.38 5.41 3.11
N GLY A 273 -2.52 5.87 1.86
CA GLY A 273 -3.33 5.21 0.84
C GLY A 273 -2.59 4.09 0.12
N GLY A 274 -3.31 3.32 -0.70
CA GLY A 274 -2.81 2.12 -1.37
C GLY A 274 -2.77 2.24 -2.89
N ASN A 275 -1.71 1.69 -3.50
CA ASN A 275 -1.60 1.56 -4.95
C ASN A 275 -0.99 0.20 -5.36
N THR A 276 -0.95 -0.06 -6.66
CA THR A 276 -0.29 -1.23 -7.24
C THR A 276 1.22 -1.06 -7.34
N MET A 277 1.92 -2.15 -7.63
CA MET A 277 3.32 -2.16 -8.07
C MET A 277 3.41 -2.80 -9.46
N ASP A 278 4.59 -2.81 -10.05
CA ASP A 278 4.79 -3.29 -11.42
C ASP A 278 4.88 -4.82 -11.55
N ARG A 279 4.28 -5.53 -10.58
CA ARG A 279 4.14 -6.99 -10.56
C ARG A 279 2.68 -7.38 -10.52
N ASP A 280 2.32 -8.38 -11.32
CA ASP A 280 1.00 -8.99 -11.27
C ASP A 280 1.02 -10.49 -11.60
N PHE A 281 -0.13 -11.16 -11.46
CA PHE A 281 -0.30 -12.61 -11.56
C PHE A 281 -1.24 -12.99 -12.70
N LEU A 282 -0.75 -12.79 -13.93
CA LEU A 282 -1.60 -12.77 -15.12
C LEU A 282 -2.20 -14.12 -15.47
N VAL A 283 -3.43 -14.07 -15.96
CA VAL A 283 -4.16 -15.17 -16.57
C VAL A 283 -4.71 -14.69 -17.91
N ASP A 284 -4.39 -15.42 -18.98
CA ASP A 284 -4.98 -15.20 -20.29
C ASP A 284 -6.35 -15.88 -20.35
N VAL A 285 -7.41 -15.12 -20.62
CA VAL A 285 -8.74 -15.65 -20.94
C VAL A 285 -8.90 -15.64 -22.45
N ARG A 286 -8.90 -16.83 -23.07
CA ARG A 286 -9.02 -16.99 -24.52
C ARG A 286 -10.42 -17.43 -24.87
N LEU A 287 -11.13 -16.61 -25.65
CA LEU A 287 -12.49 -16.88 -26.08
C LEU A 287 -12.51 -17.75 -27.33
N GLY A 288 -13.59 -18.50 -27.54
CA GLY A 288 -13.78 -19.31 -28.75
C GLY A 288 -13.75 -18.51 -30.06
N ASN A 289 -14.04 -17.20 -30.02
CA ASN A 289 -13.91 -16.29 -31.17
C ASN A 289 -12.49 -15.75 -31.41
N GLY A 290 -11.48 -16.25 -30.68
CA GLY A 290 -10.08 -15.82 -30.77
C GLY A 290 -9.73 -14.55 -30.00
N LYS A 291 -10.71 -13.82 -29.43
CA LYS A 291 -10.41 -12.66 -28.57
C LYS A 291 -9.72 -13.10 -27.28
N LYS A 292 -8.79 -12.26 -26.83
CA LYS A 292 -8.00 -12.47 -25.62
C LYS A 292 -8.30 -11.36 -24.62
N MET A 293 -8.55 -11.74 -23.37
CA MET A 293 -8.64 -10.84 -22.22
C MET A 293 -7.58 -11.22 -21.19
N ILE A 294 -7.23 -10.28 -20.32
CA ILE A 294 -6.23 -10.47 -19.27
C ILE A 294 -6.92 -10.29 -17.92
N GLY A 295 -6.67 -11.22 -17.02
CA GLY A 295 -7.10 -11.14 -15.62
C GLY A 295 -6.01 -11.60 -14.68
N VAL A 296 -6.35 -11.78 -13.40
CA VAL A 296 -5.40 -12.16 -12.35
C VAL A 296 -5.89 -13.35 -11.53
N SER A 297 -4.94 -14.12 -10.97
CA SER A 297 -5.24 -15.22 -10.05
C SER A 297 -4.00 -15.77 -9.33
N LEU A 298 -4.19 -16.33 -8.13
CA LEU A 298 -3.18 -17.09 -7.38
C LEU A 298 -3.52 -18.59 -7.26
N TYR A 299 -4.27 -19.14 -8.22
CA TYR A 299 -4.58 -20.57 -8.23
C TYR A 299 -3.35 -21.43 -8.54
N LYS A 300 -3.10 -22.46 -7.73
CA LYS A 300 -2.17 -23.53 -8.07
C LYS A 300 -2.67 -24.88 -7.56
N TRP A 301 -2.92 -25.82 -8.46
CA TRP A 301 -3.18 -27.23 -8.16
C TRP A 301 -3.02 -28.12 -9.40
N LYS A 302 -2.99 -29.45 -9.21
CA LYS A 302 -2.69 -30.48 -10.23
C LYS A 302 -3.66 -30.55 -11.41
N ASN A 303 -4.90 -30.08 -11.24
CA ASN A 303 -5.90 -30.06 -12.30
C ASN A 303 -5.84 -28.71 -13.02
N VAL A 304 -4.89 -28.57 -13.93
CA VAL A 304 -4.90 -27.47 -14.90
C VAL A 304 -5.79 -27.95 -16.05
N LEU A 305 -6.91 -27.25 -16.31
CA LEU A 305 -7.70 -27.49 -17.50
C LEU A 305 -6.77 -27.46 -18.72
N SER A 306 -6.91 -28.41 -19.64
CA SER A 306 -6.10 -28.40 -20.87
C SER A 306 -6.24 -27.03 -21.55
N ILE A 307 -5.09 -26.38 -21.80
CA ILE A 307 -5.01 -25.07 -22.48
C ILE A 307 -5.42 -25.16 -23.96
N GLU A 308 -5.57 -26.38 -24.47
CA GLU A 308 -6.03 -26.68 -25.83
C GLU A 308 -7.53 -26.95 -25.88
N LYS A 309 -8.16 -27.24 -24.74
CA LYS A 309 -9.60 -27.51 -24.66
C LYS A 309 -10.37 -26.23 -24.38
N GLN A 310 -11.42 -26.01 -25.15
CA GLN A 310 -12.42 -24.98 -24.94
C GLN A 310 -13.51 -25.51 -24.01
N TYR A 311 -13.84 -24.76 -22.95
CA TYR A 311 -14.88 -25.14 -22.00
C TYR A 311 -16.12 -24.28 -22.21
N PRO A 312 -17.33 -24.85 -22.15
CA PRO A 312 -18.54 -24.06 -22.13
C PRO A 312 -18.58 -23.21 -20.87
N TRP A 313 -19.23 -22.06 -20.96
CA TRP A 313 -19.42 -21.19 -19.81
C TRP A 313 -20.90 -20.86 -19.58
N VAL A 314 -21.21 -20.28 -18.43
CA VAL A 314 -22.55 -19.86 -18.07
C VAL A 314 -22.52 -18.56 -17.28
N TYR A 315 -23.48 -17.69 -17.56
CA TYR A 315 -23.76 -16.49 -16.78
C TYR A 315 -25.26 -16.45 -16.53
N MET A 316 -25.65 -16.39 -15.25
CA MET A 316 -27.05 -16.45 -14.85
C MET A 316 -27.51 -15.05 -14.48
N VAL A 317 -28.35 -14.45 -15.31
CA VAL A 317 -28.93 -13.12 -15.10
C VAL A 317 -30.44 -13.16 -15.32
N SER A 318 -31.17 -12.51 -14.43
CA SER A 318 -32.57 -12.12 -14.61
C SER A 318 -32.68 -10.73 -15.22
N ASN A 319 -33.74 -10.49 -16.00
CA ASN A 319 -34.06 -9.19 -16.61
C ASN A 319 -34.50 -8.11 -15.58
N SER A 320 -34.11 -8.23 -14.30
CA SER A 320 -34.54 -7.33 -13.24
C SER A 320 -33.56 -6.18 -13.01
N SER A 321 -34.04 -5.04 -12.51
CA SER A 321 -33.22 -3.89 -12.12
C SER A 321 -32.45 -4.10 -10.81
N ARG A 322 -32.68 -5.21 -10.08
CA ARG A 322 -31.99 -5.54 -8.83
C ARG A 322 -30.83 -6.50 -9.11
N VAL A 323 -29.78 -6.42 -8.28
CA VAL A 323 -28.66 -7.37 -8.33
C VAL A 323 -29.20 -8.79 -8.16
N ASP A 324 -29.00 -9.63 -9.16
CA ASP A 324 -29.45 -11.02 -9.13
C ASP A 324 -28.54 -11.84 -8.21
N PRO A 325 -29.07 -12.49 -7.16
CA PRO A 325 -28.28 -13.38 -6.30
C PRO A 325 -27.50 -14.47 -7.06
N ARG A 326 -28.03 -14.90 -8.22
CA ARG A 326 -27.37 -15.88 -9.11
C ARG A 326 -26.19 -15.28 -9.86
N SER A 327 -26.27 -14.02 -10.29
CA SER A 327 -25.16 -13.38 -11.02
C SER A 327 -23.96 -13.14 -10.11
N ILE A 328 -24.18 -13.00 -8.80
CA ILE A 328 -23.11 -12.88 -7.80
C ILE A 328 -22.67 -14.24 -7.23
N CYS A 329 -23.24 -15.36 -7.73
CA CYS A 329 -22.94 -16.71 -7.27
C CYS A 329 -23.12 -16.88 -5.75
N LEU A 330 -24.24 -16.36 -5.23
CA LEU A 330 -24.60 -16.49 -3.83
C LEU A 330 -24.93 -17.95 -3.49
N GLU A 331 -24.48 -18.39 -2.32
CA GLU A 331 -24.76 -19.74 -1.81
C GLU A 331 -26.27 -20.03 -1.78
N GLY A 332 -26.66 -21.22 -2.24
CA GLY A 332 -28.06 -21.66 -2.31
C GLY A 332 -28.87 -21.15 -3.52
N THR A 333 -28.28 -20.33 -4.40
CA THR A 333 -29.04 -19.71 -5.53
C THR A 333 -28.82 -20.36 -6.89
N LEU A 334 -27.79 -21.20 -7.02
CA LEU A 334 -27.31 -21.81 -8.26
C LEU A 334 -27.76 -23.29 -8.39
N ASP A 335 -28.05 -23.75 -9.62
CA ASP A 335 -28.50 -25.13 -9.89
C ASP A 335 -27.34 -26.03 -10.40
N PRO A 336 -26.91 -27.07 -9.65
CA PRO A 336 -25.80 -27.92 -10.08
C PRO A 336 -25.97 -28.54 -11.47
N LYS A 337 -27.20 -28.82 -11.94
CA LYS A 337 -27.45 -29.36 -13.29
C LYS A 337 -27.02 -28.40 -14.39
N VAL A 338 -27.08 -27.09 -14.12
CA VAL A 338 -26.74 -26.04 -15.08
C VAL A 338 -25.22 -25.77 -15.12
N LEU A 339 -24.55 -25.84 -13.97
CA LEU A 339 -23.15 -25.42 -13.80
C LEU A 339 -22.12 -26.54 -13.98
N SER A 340 -22.52 -27.80 -13.80
CA SER A 340 -21.59 -28.94 -13.86
C SER A 340 -20.82 -28.99 -15.18
N GLY A 341 -19.48 -29.04 -15.10
CA GLY A 341 -18.60 -29.10 -16.27
C GLY A 341 -18.33 -27.76 -16.97
N LYS A 342 -18.85 -26.64 -16.46
CA LYS A 342 -18.75 -25.31 -17.10
C LYS A 342 -17.92 -24.30 -16.31
N ILE A 343 -17.45 -23.27 -17.01
CA ILE A 343 -16.87 -22.06 -16.39
C ILE A 343 -18.00 -21.09 -16.04
N VAL A 344 -18.02 -20.58 -14.82
CA VAL A 344 -19.14 -19.77 -14.31
C VAL A 344 -18.72 -18.31 -14.22
N ILE A 345 -19.51 -17.41 -14.80
CA ILE A 345 -19.27 -15.97 -14.68
C ILE A 345 -20.01 -15.48 -13.44
N CYS A 346 -19.28 -14.83 -12.53
CA CYS A 346 -19.82 -14.28 -11.29
C CYS A 346 -19.44 -12.80 -11.16
N ASP A 347 -20.31 -12.00 -10.56
CA ASP A 347 -20.07 -10.59 -10.30
C ASP A 347 -19.54 -10.37 -8.89
N ARG A 348 -18.54 -9.47 -8.80
CA ARG A 348 -18.02 -8.99 -7.52
C ARG A 348 -19.11 -8.21 -6.78
N SER A 349 -19.40 -8.61 -5.55
CA SER A 349 -20.46 -8.02 -4.73
C SER A 349 -20.36 -8.51 -3.27
N LEU A 350 -21.45 -8.43 -2.52
CA LEU A 350 -21.61 -8.65 -1.07
C LEU A 350 -20.90 -9.88 -0.48
N SER A 351 -20.73 -10.99 -1.22
CA SER A 351 -20.04 -12.18 -0.72
C SER A 351 -18.53 -12.20 -1.06
N PRO A 352 -17.67 -12.70 -0.16
CA PRO A 352 -16.22 -12.81 -0.38
C PRO A 352 -15.85 -13.50 -1.70
N ARG A 353 -14.87 -12.94 -2.41
CA ARG A 353 -14.44 -13.40 -3.75
C ARG A 353 -14.03 -14.88 -3.78
N VAL A 354 -13.29 -15.33 -2.77
CA VAL A 354 -12.88 -16.74 -2.66
C VAL A 354 -14.06 -17.66 -2.34
N GLN A 355 -15.01 -17.22 -1.50
CA GLN A 355 -16.19 -18.02 -1.15
C GLN A 355 -17.05 -18.31 -2.39
N LYS A 356 -17.24 -17.33 -3.28
CA LYS A 356 -17.94 -17.54 -4.57
C LYS A 356 -17.33 -18.69 -5.38
N GLY A 357 -15.99 -18.73 -5.44
CA GLY A 357 -15.28 -19.81 -6.12
C GLY A 357 -15.46 -21.17 -5.47
N ASP A 358 -15.66 -21.22 -4.15
CA ASP A 358 -15.97 -22.45 -3.42
C ASP A 358 -17.39 -22.95 -3.71
N VAL A 359 -18.38 -22.04 -3.75
CA VAL A 359 -19.77 -22.37 -4.15
C VAL A 359 -19.80 -22.96 -5.56
N VAL A 360 -19.08 -22.35 -6.51
CA VAL A 360 -19.00 -22.89 -7.87
C VAL A 360 -18.35 -24.28 -7.88
N ARG A 361 -17.30 -24.48 -7.09
CA ARG A 361 -16.60 -25.76 -6.95
C ARG A 361 -17.52 -26.85 -6.40
N SER A 362 -18.27 -26.56 -5.33
CA SER A 362 -19.15 -27.55 -4.69
C SER A 362 -20.29 -28.00 -5.59
N LEU A 363 -20.65 -27.20 -6.60
CA LEU A 363 -21.70 -27.50 -7.58
C LEU A 363 -21.17 -28.14 -8.88
N GLY A 364 -19.88 -28.50 -8.93
CA GLY A 364 -19.28 -29.19 -10.09
C GLY A 364 -18.81 -28.27 -11.22
N GLY A 365 -18.73 -26.96 -11.00
CA GLY A 365 -18.13 -26.02 -11.96
C GLY A 365 -16.62 -26.28 -12.12
N VAL A 366 -16.12 -26.18 -13.35
CA VAL A 366 -14.69 -26.42 -13.65
C VAL A 366 -13.82 -25.17 -13.53
N GLY A 367 -14.43 -23.99 -13.49
CA GLY A 367 -13.76 -22.71 -13.33
C GLY A 367 -14.73 -21.57 -13.06
N MET A 368 -14.20 -20.40 -12.71
CA MET A 368 -14.97 -19.18 -12.51
C MET A 368 -14.27 -17.97 -13.14
N ILE A 369 -15.04 -17.06 -13.74
CA ILE A 369 -14.56 -15.72 -14.11
C ILE A 369 -15.28 -14.74 -13.20
N LEU A 370 -14.54 -14.07 -12.33
CA LEU A 370 -15.05 -13.01 -11.48
C LEU A 370 -14.92 -11.68 -12.21
N THR A 371 -16.05 -11.01 -12.46
CA THR A 371 -16.06 -9.70 -13.13
C THR A 371 -16.24 -8.59 -12.12
N ASN A 372 -15.44 -7.54 -12.24
CA ASN A 372 -15.64 -6.33 -11.47
C ASN A 372 -16.91 -5.57 -11.89
N THR A 373 -17.38 -4.75 -10.96
CA THR A 373 -18.50 -3.82 -11.16
C THR A 373 -17.98 -2.40 -11.31
N GLU A 374 -18.85 -1.47 -11.69
CA GLU A 374 -18.53 -0.05 -11.82
C GLU A 374 -17.88 0.52 -10.54
N ALA A 375 -18.31 0.05 -9.37
CA ALA A 375 -17.77 0.47 -8.08
C ALA A 375 -16.29 0.09 -7.87
N ASN A 376 -15.80 -0.97 -8.52
CA ASN A 376 -14.40 -1.41 -8.40
C ASN A 376 -13.57 -1.10 -9.66
N GLY A 377 -14.22 -0.78 -10.77
CA GLY A 377 -13.58 -0.44 -12.04
C GLY A 377 -12.61 -1.51 -12.54
N GLU A 378 -11.42 -1.07 -12.93
CA GLU A 378 -10.33 -1.88 -13.48
C GLU A 378 -9.36 -2.42 -12.41
N GLU A 379 -9.71 -2.33 -11.12
CA GLU A 379 -8.86 -2.86 -10.05
C GLU A 379 -8.76 -4.39 -10.10
N LEU A 380 -7.54 -4.92 -10.23
CA LEU A 380 -7.30 -6.35 -10.20
C LEU A 380 -6.63 -6.76 -8.88
N VAL A 381 -7.35 -7.53 -8.06
CA VAL A 381 -6.81 -8.13 -6.82
C VAL A 381 -6.69 -9.63 -7.01
N ALA A 382 -5.49 -10.19 -6.85
CA ALA A 382 -5.30 -11.61 -7.03
C ALA A 382 -5.53 -12.35 -5.71
N ASP A 383 -6.47 -13.30 -5.69
CA ASP A 383 -6.78 -14.10 -4.49
C ASP A 383 -6.34 -15.58 -4.64
N SER A 384 -6.06 -16.22 -3.50
CA SER A 384 -5.72 -17.65 -3.42
C SER A 384 -6.96 -18.53 -3.49
N HIS A 385 -7.48 -18.76 -4.70
CA HIS A 385 -8.66 -19.60 -4.92
C HIS A 385 -8.41 -21.11 -4.72
N LEU A 386 -9.51 -21.85 -4.55
CA LEU A 386 -9.56 -23.33 -4.51
C LEU A 386 -10.07 -23.95 -5.81
N LEU A 387 -10.56 -23.11 -6.73
CA LEU A 387 -11.01 -23.43 -8.08
C LEU A 387 -10.17 -22.59 -9.07
N LEU A 388 -10.15 -22.98 -10.35
CA LEU A 388 -9.61 -22.16 -11.43
C LEU A 388 -10.46 -20.89 -11.58
N VAL A 389 -10.08 -19.84 -10.87
CA VAL A 389 -10.75 -18.55 -10.90
C VAL A 389 -9.83 -17.52 -11.54
N VAL A 390 -10.39 -16.64 -12.37
CA VAL A 390 -9.72 -15.43 -12.86
C VAL A 390 -10.57 -14.21 -12.54
N GLU A 391 -9.96 -13.16 -12.02
CA GLU A 391 -10.59 -11.85 -11.84
C GLU A 391 -10.27 -10.94 -13.04
N ILE A 392 -11.27 -10.27 -13.60
CA ILE A 392 -11.12 -9.32 -14.71
C ILE A 392 -11.78 -7.98 -14.37
N GLY A 393 -11.24 -6.91 -14.97
CA GLY A 393 -11.73 -5.53 -14.81
C GLY A 393 -13.14 -5.34 -15.38
N GLU A 394 -13.76 -4.22 -15.02
CA GLU A 394 -15.15 -3.94 -15.36
C GLU A 394 -15.39 -3.86 -16.88
N GLN A 395 -14.53 -3.16 -17.62
CA GLN A 395 -14.66 -3.04 -19.07
C GLN A 395 -14.53 -4.38 -19.79
N GLU A 396 -13.57 -5.21 -19.38
CA GLU A 396 -13.42 -6.57 -19.92
C GLU A 396 -14.59 -7.47 -19.51
N GLY A 397 -15.11 -7.30 -18.28
CA GLY A 397 -16.32 -7.95 -17.81
C GLY A 397 -17.55 -7.63 -18.67
N LYS A 398 -17.76 -6.35 -19.02
CA LYS A 398 -18.84 -5.91 -19.92
C LYS A 398 -18.70 -6.54 -21.30
N LYS A 399 -17.49 -6.52 -21.89
CA LYS A 399 -17.21 -7.15 -23.20
C LYS A 399 -17.48 -8.65 -23.17
N LEU A 400 -17.07 -9.34 -22.10
CA LEU A 400 -17.31 -10.77 -21.90
C LEU A 400 -18.81 -11.07 -21.84
N LYS A 401 -19.58 -10.31 -21.05
CA LYS A 401 -21.03 -10.48 -20.93
C LYS A 401 -21.76 -10.20 -22.25
N SER A 402 -21.37 -9.17 -22.99
CA SER A 402 -21.92 -8.89 -24.32
C SER A 402 -21.66 -10.02 -25.32
N TYR A 403 -20.48 -10.64 -25.26
CA TYR A 403 -20.16 -11.78 -26.13
C TYR A 403 -21.06 -12.99 -25.82
N LEU A 404 -21.36 -13.26 -24.54
CA LEU A 404 -22.28 -14.33 -24.14
C LEU A 404 -23.70 -14.12 -24.67
N LEU A 405 -24.20 -12.89 -24.71
CA LEU A 405 -25.51 -12.57 -25.28
C LEU A 405 -25.56 -12.76 -26.81
N SER A 406 -24.41 -12.66 -27.49
CA SER A 406 -24.31 -12.72 -28.95
C SER A 406 -24.16 -14.13 -29.54
N SER A 407 -23.76 -15.13 -28.75
CA SER A 407 -23.43 -16.48 -29.27
C SER A 407 -23.92 -17.60 -28.36
N LYS A 408 -24.74 -18.51 -28.93
CA LYS A 408 -25.37 -19.66 -28.24
C LYS A 408 -24.38 -20.75 -27.82
N SER A 409 -23.18 -20.81 -28.41
CA SER A 409 -22.15 -21.83 -28.10
C SER A 409 -20.83 -21.15 -27.77
N SER A 410 -20.86 -20.27 -26.79
CA SER A 410 -19.70 -19.52 -26.37
C SER A 410 -18.82 -20.33 -25.41
N THR A 411 -17.51 -20.30 -25.63
CA THR A 411 -16.52 -21.09 -24.90
C THR A 411 -15.30 -20.24 -24.52
N ALA A 412 -14.57 -20.70 -23.49
CA ALA A 412 -13.27 -20.13 -23.16
C ALA A 412 -12.28 -21.13 -22.57
N THR A 413 -11.03 -20.72 -22.58
CA THR A 413 -9.90 -21.38 -21.92
C THR A 413 -9.14 -20.39 -21.04
N LEU A 414 -8.69 -20.85 -19.87
CA LEU A 414 -7.93 -20.08 -18.90
C LEU A 414 -6.47 -20.53 -18.90
N ALA A 415 -5.53 -19.64 -19.23
CA ALA A 415 -4.10 -19.95 -19.26
C ALA A 415 -3.33 -19.09 -18.25
N PHE A 416 -2.94 -19.72 -17.14
CA PHE A 416 -2.23 -19.09 -16.02
C PHE A 416 -0.77 -18.84 -16.40
N LYS A 417 -0.35 -17.57 -16.36
CA LYS A 417 1.02 -17.14 -16.75
C LYS A 417 1.97 -16.99 -15.57
N GLY A 418 1.47 -17.12 -14.35
CA GLY A 418 2.28 -16.98 -13.14
C GLY A 418 2.62 -15.52 -12.86
N THR A 419 3.77 -15.30 -12.23
CA THR A 419 4.24 -13.96 -11.87
C THR A 419 4.84 -13.23 -13.08
N ARG A 420 4.43 -11.97 -13.29
CA ARG A 420 4.95 -11.08 -14.32
C ARG A 420 5.39 -9.77 -13.70
N LEU A 421 6.50 -9.23 -14.22
CA LEU A 421 7.09 -7.95 -13.82
C LEU A 421 7.05 -6.96 -14.99
N GLY A 422 7.20 -5.67 -14.70
CA GLY A 422 7.18 -4.61 -15.69
C GLY A 422 5.78 -4.27 -16.18
N ILE A 423 4.75 -4.48 -15.33
CA ILE A 423 3.37 -4.11 -15.62
C ILE A 423 3.26 -2.59 -15.81
N LYS A 424 2.51 -2.17 -16.83
CA LYS A 424 2.30 -0.77 -17.19
C LYS A 424 0.80 -0.50 -17.42
N PRO A 425 0.27 0.65 -16.96
CA PRO A 425 0.92 1.63 -16.09
C PRO A 425 1.13 1.08 -14.66
N SER A 426 2.18 1.53 -13.99
CA SER A 426 2.40 1.29 -12.56
C SER A 426 3.19 2.44 -11.94
N PRO A 427 2.86 2.90 -10.73
CA PRO A 427 1.77 2.43 -9.89
C PRO A 427 0.40 3.00 -10.32
N VAL A 428 -0.69 2.32 -9.93
CA VAL A 428 -2.08 2.76 -10.11
C VAL A 428 -2.74 2.78 -8.74
N VAL A 429 -3.43 3.86 -8.38
CA VAL A 429 -4.14 3.97 -7.09
C VAL A 429 -5.24 2.91 -7.03
N ALA A 430 -5.26 2.15 -5.95
CA ALA A 430 -6.24 1.09 -5.76
C ALA A 430 -7.66 1.69 -5.63
N ALA A 431 -8.64 1.05 -6.25
CA ALA A 431 -10.04 1.47 -6.16
C ALA A 431 -10.52 1.39 -4.71
N PHE A 432 -10.15 0.33 -3.97
CA PHE A 432 -10.50 0.21 -2.55
C PHE A 432 -9.85 1.27 -1.65
N SER A 433 -8.74 1.90 -2.06
CA SER A 433 -8.04 2.86 -1.21
C SER A 433 -8.95 4.03 -0.89
N SER A 434 -9.18 4.32 0.40
CA SER A 434 -10.09 5.38 0.81
C SER A 434 -9.65 6.77 0.32
N ARG A 435 -10.65 7.61 0.04
CA ARG A 435 -10.49 8.90 -0.65
C ARG A 435 -10.82 10.07 0.26
N ARG A 436 -10.19 11.17 -0.09
CA ARG A 436 -10.41 12.49 0.50
C ARG A 436 -11.79 13.07 0.09
N PRO A 437 -12.22 14.22 0.62
CA PRO A 437 -11.51 15.13 1.53
C PRO A 437 -11.40 14.60 2.98
N ASN A 438 -10.61 15.27 3.81
CA ASN A 438 -10.75 15.19 5.26
C ASN A 438 -12.02 15.97 5.65
N PHE A 439 -13.09 15.26 6.01
CA PHE A 439 -14.38 15.90 6.28
C PHE A 439 -14.47 16.61 7.64
N LEU A 440 -13.50 16.45 8.54
CA LEU A 440 -13.42 17.25 9.77
C LEU A 440 -12.71 18.58 9.55
N THR A 441 -11.71 18.60 8.67
CA THR A 441 -10.92 19.80 8.36
C THR A 441 -10.54 19.76 6.89
N LEU A 442 -11.39 20.36 6.07
CA LEU A 442 -11.29 20.32 4.61
C LEU A 442 -9.99 20.99 4.11
N GLU A 443 -9.42 21.89 4.89
CA GLU A 443 -8.16 22.60 4.64
C GLU A 443 -6.93 21.67 4.72
N ILE A 444 -7.04 20.52 5.38
CA ILE A 444 -5.93 19.58 5.59
C ILE A 444 -6.10 18.36 4.68
N LEU A 445 -5.25 18.30 3.66
CA LEU A 445 -5.25 17.20 2.69
C LEU A 445 -4.84 15.86 3.32
N LYS A 446 -5.67 14.85 3.06
CA LYS A 446 -5.48 13.42 3.37
C LYS A 446 -5.90 12.58 2.15
N PRO A 447 -5.51 11.30 2.01
CA PRO A 447 -4.36 10.69 2.69
C PRO A 447 -3.08 11.48 2.36
N ASN A 448 -2.05 11.32 3.18
CA ASN A 448 -0.82 12.10 3.03
C ASN A 448 -0.01 11.67 1.79
N LEU A 449 -0.01 10.37 1.47
CA LEU A 449 0.69 9.78 0.33
C LEU A 449 0.12 8.38 0.02
N VAL A 450 0.56 7.77 -1.09
CA VAL A 450 0.20 6.40 -1.51
C VAL A 450 1.44 5.52 -1.70
N VAL A 451 1.34 4.24 -1.36
CA VAL A 451 2.44 3.25 -1.39
C VAL A 451 1.89 1.88 -1.80
N PRO A 452 2.71 0.92 -2.28
CA PRO A 452 2.20 -0.39 -2.67
C PRO A 452 1.39 -1.08 -1.58
N ALA A 453 0.16 -1.43 -1.96
CA ALA A 453 -0.86 -2.05 -1.11
C ALA A 453 -1.53 -3.24 -1.79
N VAL A 454 -1.33 -3.42 -3.09
CA VAL A 454 -2.01 -4.46 -3.87
C VAL A 454 -1.03 -5.61 -4.13
N ASN A 455 -1.49 -6.83 -3.88
CA ASN A 455 -0.82 -8.07 -4.23
C ASN A 455 0.57 -8.18 -3.57
N ILE A 456 0.68 -7.84 -2.27
CA ILE A 456 1.94 -7.84 -1.52
C ILE A 456 2.21 -9.23 -0.92
N LEU A 457 3.42 -9.76 -1.13
CA LEU A 457 3.87 -11.03 -0.53
C LEU A 457 4.38 -10.78 0.89
N VAL A 458 3.88 -11.53 1.87
CA VAL A 458 4.13 -11.29 3.30
C VAL A 458 4.19 -12.60 4.10
N ALA A 459 4.93 -12.59 5.22
CA ALA A 459 5.09 -13.75 6.12
C ALA A 459 3.78 -14.06 6.84
N TRP A 460 3.35 -15.32 6.86
CA TRP A 460 2.00 -15.74 7.23
C TRP A 460 2.00 -16.72 8.40
N SER A 461 1.04 -16.56 9.31
CA SER A 461 0.84 -17.51 10.41
C SER A 461 0.39 -18.87 9.85
N GLU A 462 1.19 -19.91 10.10
CA GLU A 462 0.90 -21.27 9.62
C GLU A 462 -0.35 -21.89 10.28
N ALA A 463 -0.89 -21.22 11.31
CA ALA A 463 -2.20 -21.55 11.89
C ALA A 463 -3.35 -21.31 10.91
N ILE A 464 -3.22 -20.33 10.00
CA ILE A 464 -4.30 -19.84 9.14
C ILE A 464 -4.10 -20.24 7.68
N ARG A 465 -5.21 -20.55 7.00
CA ARG A 465 -5.23 -20.99 5.61
C ARG A 465 -5.08 -19.80 4.65
N PRO A 466 -4.39 -19.96 3.50
CA PRO A 466 -4.11 -18.85 2.59
C PRO A 466 -5.37 -18.22 1.98
N SER A 467 -6.48 -18.96 1.91
CA SER A 467 -7.76 -18.45 1.40
C SER A 467 -8.73 -18.01 2.50
N SER A 468 -8.34 -18.12 3.78
CA SER A 468 -9.21 -17.91 4.96
C SER A 468 -10.40 -18.88 5.11
N LEU A 469 -10.67 -19.76 4.13
CA LEU A 469 -11.77 -20.71 4.20
C LEU A 469 -11.37 -21.97 4.98
N LYS A 470 -12.26 -22.47 5.84
CA LYS A 470 -12.02 -23.67 6.65
C LYS A 470 -11.76 -24.93 5.82
N ILE A 471 -12.40 -25.03 4.66
CA ILE A 471 -12.25 -26.15 3.71
C ILE A 471 -10.87 -26.18 3.01
N ASN A 472 -10.11 -25.10 3.10
CA ASN A 472 -8.76 -25.04 2.55
C ASN A 472 -7.80 -25.77 3.49
N ASN A 473 -7.14 -26.83 3.03
CA ASN A 473 -6.18 -27.58 3.84
C ASN A 473 -4.72 -27.13 3.63
N ARG A 474 -4.47 -26.11 2.80
CA ARG A 474 -3.13 -25.63 2.49
C ARG A 474 -2.55 -24.87 3.69
N LYS A 475 -1.30 -25.19 4.04
CA LYS A 475 -0.47 -24.39 4.96
C LYS A 475 0.62 -23.71 4.15
N VAL A 476 0.87 -22.44 4.44
CA VAL A 476 1.87 -21.63 3.74
C VAL A 476 2.62 -20.75 4.74
N LYS A 477 3.91 -20.55 4.50
CA LYS A 477 4.74 -19.60 5.25
C LYS A 477 4.59 -18.16 4.76
N PHE A 478 4.13 -17.99 3.53
CA PHE A 478 3.91 -16.69 2.90
C PHE A 478 2.59 -16.68 2.16
N ASN A 479 1.95 -15.52 2.12
CA ASN A 479 0.77 -15.29 1.30
C ASN A 479 0.84 -13.95 0.60
N ILE A 480 -0.10 -13.75 -0.32
CA ILE A 480 -0.23 -12.52 -1.07
C ILE A 480 -1.58 -11.92 -0.72
N VAL A 481 -1.56 -10.67 -0.24
CA VAL A 481 -2.75 -9.95 0.21
C VAL A 481 -2.74 -8.50 -0.25
N SER A 482 -3.92 -7.89 -0.21
CA SER A 482 -4.13 -6.51 -0.64
C SER A 482 -4.92 -5.73 0.40
N GLY A 483 -4.57 -4.45 0.57
CA GLY A 483 -5.26 -3.53 1.47
C GLY A 483 -4.35 -2.37 1.90
N THR A 484 -4.94 -1.25 2.34
CA THR A 484 -4.17 -0.13 2.91
C THR A 484 -3.44 -0.53 4.20
N SER A 485 -3.86 -1.61 4.86
CA SER A 485 -3.10 -2.28 5.92
C SER A 485 -1.71 -2.77 5.47
N MET A 486 -1.50 -2.97 4.17
CA MET A 486 -0.20 -3.30 3.59
C MET A 486 0.60 -2.07 3.17
N SER A 487 -0.01 -0.93 2.85
CA SER A 487 0.76 0.30 2.55
C SER A 487 1.30 0.98 3.80
N CYS A 488 0.53 1.01 4.89
CA CYS A 488 0.96 1.62 6.15
C CYS A 488 2.27 1.04 6.75
N PRO A 489 2.53 -0.29 6.80
CA PRO A 489 3.80 -0.80 7.31
C PRO A 489 4.97 -0.50 6.37
N HIS A 490 4.74 -0.30 5.06
CA HIS A 490 5.80 0.22 4.18
C HIS A 490 6.27 1.60 4.66
N VAL A 491 5.33 2.51 4.94
CA VAL A 491 5.66 3.86 5.42
C VAL A 491 6.31 3.83 6.80
N SER A 492 5.83 2.98 7.70
CA SER A 492 6.47 2.81 9.02
C SER A 492 7.92 2.37 8.90
N GLY A 493 8.22 1.35 8.09
CA GLY A 493 9.60 0.94 7.89
C GLY A 493 10.46 1.99 7.15
N ILE A 494 9.91 2.72 6.17
CA ILE A 494 10.64 3.83 5.53
C ILE A 494 10.90 4.97 6.52
N ALA A 495 9.93 5.31 7.38
CA ALA A 495 10.09 6.29 8.43
C ALA A 495 11.17 5.86 9.44
N ALA A 496 11.27 4.56 9.73
CA ALA A 496 12.34 4.00 10.54
C ALA A 496 13.72 4.20 9.88
N LEU A 497 13.85 4.00 8.57
CA LEU A 497 15.09 4.29 7.84
C LEU A 497 15.45 5.79 7.88
N VAL A 498 14.46 6.68 7.70
CA VAL A 498 14.68 8.14 7.81
C VAL A 498 15.15 8.50 9.22
N LYS A 499 14.53 7.92 10.26
CA LYS A 499 14.90 8.15 11.66
C LYS A 499 16.26 7.55 12.02
N SER A 500 16.63 6.42 11.42
CA SER A 500 17.95 5.79 11.58
C SER A 500 19.06 6.69 11.00
N ARG A 501 18.76 7.32 9.86
CA ARG A 501 19.64 8.28 9.18
C ARG A 501 19.73 9.64 9.90
N HIS A 502 18.63 10.08 10.50
CA HIS A 502 18.49 11.35 11.23
C HIS A 502 17.85 11.12 12.62
N PRO A 503 18.61 10.59 13.59
CA PRO A 503 18.08 10.23 14.91
C PRO A 503 17.49 11.40 15.68
N GLU A 504 17.93 12.62 15.40
CA GLU A 504 17.47 13.87 16.01
C GLU A 504 16.12 14.36 15.47
N TRP A 505 15.65 13.84 14.33
CA TRP A 505 14.42 14.33 13.71
C TRP A 505 13.17 13.93 14.50
N SER A 506 12.36 14.92 14.85
CA SER A 506 11.02 14.68 15.40
C SER A 506 10.11 14.01 14.36
N PRO A 507 8.98 13.41 14.80
CA PRO A 507 7.91 12.97 13.89
C PRO A 507 7.45 14.07 12.93
N THR A 508 7.49 15.31 13.40
CA THR A 508 7.10 16.50 12.64
C THR A 508 8.14 16.94 11.61
N ALA A 509 9.37 16.40 11.64
CA ALA A 509 10.35 16.52 10.57
C ALA A 509 10.31 15.33 9.60
N VAL A 510 10.18 14.10 10.14
CA VAL A 510 10.09 12.86 9.35
C VAL A 510 8.89 12.90 8.39
N LYS A 511 7.72 13.31 8.89
CA LYS A 511 6.49 13.34 8.08
C LYS A 511 6.57 14.30 6.88
N PRO A 512 6.95 15.58 7.03
CA PRO A 512 7.13 16.46 5.88
C PRO A 512 8.18 15.96 4.91
N ALA A 513 9.29 15.38 5.37
CA ALA A 513 10.31 14.80 4.49
C ALA A 513 9.73 13.69 3.59
N LEU A 514 8.90 12.81 4.15
CA LEU A 514 8.20 11.78 3.36
C LEU A 514 7.22 12.40 2.35
N MET A 515 6.55 13.49 2.70
CA MET A 515 5.50 14.12 1.87
C MET A 515 6.07 14.98 0.74
N THR A 516 7.08 15.80 1.00
CA THR A 516 7.61 16.79 0.04
C THR A 516 8.45 16.18 -1.07
N THR A 517 8.91 14.94 -0.87
CA THR A 517 9.75 14.19 -1.81
C THR A 517 8.99 13.23 -2.71
N THR A 518 7.68 13.06 -2.46
CA THR A 518 6.79 12.24 -3.27
C THR A 518 6.75 12.63 -4.76
N TYR A 519 6.42 11.67 -5.63
CA TYR A 519 6.24 11.87 -7.07
C TYR A 519 4.82 11.54 -7.54
N VAL A 520 4.47 12.00 -8.75
CA VAL A 520 3.11 11.88 -9.33
C VAL A 520 3.06 11.16 -10.67
N LEU A 521 4.20 10.66 -11.15
CA LEU A 521 4.31 10.00 -12.46
C LEU A 521 4.40 8.48 -12.32
N ASP A 522 3.74 7.76 -13.21
CA ASP A 522 3.89 6.32 -13.37
C ASP A 522 5.13 5.95 -14.22
N ASN A 523 5.36 4.66 -14.37
CA ASN A 523 6.42 4.09 -15.21
C ASN A 523 6.21 4.29 -16.74
N THR A 524 5.10 4.91 -17.15
CA THR A 524 4.86 5.42 -18.51
C THR A 524 5.07 6.94 -18.63
N LYS A 525 5.57 7.58 -17.56
CA LYS A 525 5.78 9.03 -17.44
C LYS A 525 4.49 9.85 -17.54
N LYS A 526 3.35 9.24 -17.24
CA LYS A 526 2.04 9.91 -17.15
C LYS A 526 1.65 10.07 -15.70
N THR A 527 0.72 10.98 -15.40
CA THR A 527 0.19 11.13 -14.05
C THR A 527 -0.41 9.82 -13.55
N LEU A 528 -0.21 9.50 -12.27
CA LEU A 528 -0.81 8.34 -11.62
C LEU A 528 -2.30 8.26 -11.91
N ARG A 529 -2.76 7.06 -12.23
CA ARG A 529 -4.16 6.79 -12.55
C ARG A 529 -4.86 6.17 -11.36
N ASP A 530 -6.18 6.30 -11.38
CA ASP A 530 -7.08 5.54 -10.53
C ASP A 530 -7.45 4.21 -11.18
N ALA A 531 -7.70 3.18 -10.38
CA ALA A 531 -8.23 1.92 -10.88
C ALA A 531 -9.76 1.95 -11.08
N SER A 532 -10.51 2.85 -10.42
CA SER A 532 -11.98 2.89 -10.48
C SER A 532 -12.56 3.40 -11.81
N ILE A 533 -11.73 3.78 -12.79
CA ILE A 533 -12.08 4.65 -13.93
C ILE A 533 -13.16 4.04 -14.85
N VAL A 534 -14.40 4.34 -14.50
CA VAL A 534 -15.56 4.52 -15.41
C VAL A 534 -16.17 5.92 -15.24
N LYS A 535 -15.86 6.62 -14.13
CA LYS A 535 -16.31 8.01 -13.89
C LYS A 535 -15.22 9.02 -14.25
N PRO A 536 -15.59 10.23 -14.74
CA PRO A 536 -14.64 11.30 -14.95
C PRO A 536 -13.88 11.59 -13.65
N PHE A 537 -12.57 11.79 -13.78
CA PHE A 537 -11.62 12.10 -12.70
C PHE A 537 -12.29 12.93 -11.60
N SER A 538 -12.47 12.35 -10.41
CA SER A 538 -12.93 13.16 -9.28
C SER A 538 -11.82 14.16 -8.97
N PRO A 539 -12.16 15.42 -8.70
CA PRO A 539 -11.22 16.36 -8.10
C PRO A 539 -10.55 15.73 -6.87
N TYR A 540 -11.22 14.82 -6.16
CA TYR A 540 -10.67 14.14 -5.00
C TYR A 540 -9.64 13.02 -5.29
N ASP A 541 -9.32 12.73 -6.55
CA ASP A 541 -8.28 11.75 -6.92
C ASP A 541 -6.96 12.42 -7.40
N HIS A 542 -7.02 13.70 -7.77
CA HIS A 542 -5.88 14.46 -8.29
C HIS A 542 -4.77 14.78 -7.27
N GLY A 543 -3.54 14.34 -7.55
CA GLY A 543 -2.39 14.71 -6.74
C GLY A 543 -2.21 13.84 -5.49
N LEU A 544 -2.81 12.65 -5.47
CA LEU A 544 -2.24 11.53 -4.72
C LEU A 544 -0.81 11.28 -5.23
N ARG A 545 0.11 11.06 -4.32
CA ARG A 545 1.54 11.03 -4.62
C ARG A 545 2.20 9.79 -4.07
N HIS A 546 3.00 9.17 -4.91
CA HIS A 546 3.75 8.00 -4.54
C HIS A 546 4.98 8.39 -3.71
N ILE A 547 5.26 7.64 -2.66
CA ILE A 547 6.45 7.81 -1.84
C ILE A 547 7.75 7.62 -2.65
N ASP A 548 8.77 8.39 -2.32
CA ASP A 548 10.14 8.23 -2.80
C ASP A 548 11.09 8.10 -1.59
N PRO A 549 11.38 6.87 -1.16
CA PRO A 549 12.17 6.65 0.05
C PRO A 549 13.59 7.20 -0.05
N ILE A 550 14.21 7.11 -1.23
CA ILE A 550 15.59 7.55 -1.45
C ILE A 550 15.68 9.07 -1.32
N ARG A 551 14.75 9.80 -1.92
CA ARG A 551 14.70 11.26 -1.77
C ARG A 551 14.28 11.68 -0.36
N ALA A 552 13.42 10.91 0.30
CA ALA A 552 12.97 11.21 1.67
C ALA A 552 14.08 11.12 2.72
N LEU A 553 15.14 10.34 2.46
CA LEU A 553 16.31 10.33 3.35
C LEU A 553 17.01 11.68 3.38
N ASP A 554 17.11 12.39 2.27
CA ASP A 554 17.82 13.67 2.20
C ASP A 554 16.98 14.69 1.40
N PRO A 555 15.87 15.21 1.97
CA PRO A 555 14.89 16.06 1.29
C PRO A 555 15.37 17.49 1.03
N SER A 556 16.57 17.84 1.51
CA SER A 556 17.20 19.17 1.54
C SER A 556 16.47 20.23 2.37
N LEU A 557 15.15 20.36 2.27
CA LEU A 557 14.35 21.22 3.15
C LEU A 557 13.23 20.43 3.84
N VAL A 558 12.94 20.81 5.08
CA VAL A 558 11.84 20.27 5.87
C VAL A 558 10.97 21.43 6.36
N TYR A 559 9.65 21.25 6.33
CA TYR A 559 8.73 22.22 6.95
C TYR A 559 8.67 21.97 8.44
N ASP A 560 8.96 22.99 9.22
CA ASP A 560 8.86 22.90 10.68
C ASP A 560 7.39 22.97 11.08
N ILE A 561 7.01 21.99 11.89
CA ILE A 561 5.77 21.97 12.66
C ILE A 561 6.15 21.50 14.05
N MET A 562 5.70 22.18 15.08
CA MET A 562 5.90 21.80 16.48
C MET A 562 4.63 21.15 17.03
N PRO A 563 4.73 20.28 18.06
CA PRO A 563 3.56 19.75 18.75
C PRO A 563 2.59 20.86 19.22
N GLN A 564 3.16 22.00 19.65
CA GLN A 564 2.41 23.20 20.03
C GLN A 564 1.51 23.74 18.89
N ASP A 565 1.96 23.69 17.62
CA ASP A 565 1.14 24.15 16.49
C ASP A 565 -0.10 23.26 16.32
N TYR A 566 0.03 21.95 16.55
CA TYR A 566 -1.11 21.02 16.52
C TYR A 566 -2.04 21.22 17.72
N PHE A 567 -1.50 21.55 18.89
CA PHE A 567 -2.29 21.90 20.07
C PHE A 567 -3.10 23.18 19.86
N GLU A 568 -2.49 24.22 19.28
CA GLU A 568 -3.16 25.46 18.93
C GLU A 568 -4.25 25.25 17.88
N PHE A 569 -3.98 24.41 16.87
CA PHE A 569 -4.98 23.96 15.92
C PHE A 569 -6.16 23.27 16.61
N LEU A 570 -5.91 22.36 17.55
CA LEU A 570 -6.96 21.70 18.33
C LEU A 570 -7.81 22.68 19.14
N CYS A 571 -7.17 23.67 19.76
CA CYS A 571 -7.85 24.74 20.49
C CYS A 571 -8.78 25.59 19.59
N GLN A 572 -8.47 25.69 18.29
CA GLN A 572 -9.32 26.37 17.30
C GLN A 572 -10.50 25.51 16.82
N CYS A 573 -10.37 24.18 16.83
CA CYS A 573 -11.44 23.23 16.48
C CYS A 573 -12.52 23.07 17.57
N LEU A 574 -12.33 23.66 18.76
CA LEU A 574 -13.37 23.75 19.78
C LEU A 574 -14.49 24.68 19.29
N PRO A 575 -15.77 24.39 19.59
CA PRO A 575 -16.90 25.14 19.04
C PRO A 575 -16.75 26.63 19.34
N LYS A 576 -16.48 27.41 18.29
CA LYS A 576 -16.52 28.86 18.30
C LYS A 576 -17.56 29.30 17.28
N ASN A 577 -18.49 30.14 17.73
CA ASN A 577 -19.37 30.89 16.84
C ASN A 577 -18.51 31.89 16.06
N THR A 578 -18.08 31.53 14.87
CA THR A 578 -17.40 32.47 13.97
C THR A 578 -18.02 32.44 12.58
N HIS A 579 -18.57 33.59 12.20
CA HIS A 579 -19.02 33.90 10.85
C HIS A 579 -17.84 33.86 9.86
N PHE A 580 -18.00 33.12 8.76
CA PHE A 580 -17.05 33.11 7.65
C PHE A 580 -17.20 34.40 6.82
N ILE A 581 -16.19 35.27 6.86
CA ILE A 581 -16.04 36.39 5.92
C ILE A 581 -15.02 35.96 4.85
N PRO A 582 -15.25 36.19 3.55
CA PRO A 582 -14.30 35.89 2.49
C PRO A 582 -13.09 36.84 2.56
N SER A 583 -12.15 36.53 3.44
CA SER A 583 -10.87 37.22 3.59
C SER A 583 -9.76 36.46 2.84
N PRO A 584 -8.68 37.14 2.42
CA PRO A 584 -7.51 36.47 1.89
C PRO A 584 -6.98 35.45 2.91
N VAL A 585 -6.80 34.20 2.48
CA VAL A 585 -6.21 33.15 3.33
C VAL A 585 -4.70 33.36 3.36
N ILE A 586 -4.16 33.62 4.54
CA ILE A 586 -2.73 33.82 4.76
C ILE A 586 -2.20 32.64 5.56
N VAL A 587 -1.15 32.00 5.06
CA VAL A 587 -0.47 30.88 5.70
C VAL A 587 0.98 31.24 5.91
N HIS A 588 1.45 31.12 7.15
CA HIS A 588 2.87 31.24 7.49
C HIS A 588 3.50 29.85 7.52
N LYS A 589 4.71 29.72 7.00
CA LYS A 589 5.50 28.49 7.03
C LYS A 589 6.93 28.80 7.44
N THR A 590 7.45 27.98 8.35
CA THR A 590 8.87 27.95 8.70
C THR A 590 9.50 26.73 8.03
N ILE A 591 10.67 26.94 7.43
CA ILE A 591 11.38 25.96 6.62
C ILE A 591 12.81 25.87 7.15
N THR A 592 13.24 24.65 7.45
CA THR A 592 14.58 24.34 7.93
C THR A 592 15.41 23.74 6.80
N ASN A 593 16.62 24.26 6.61
CA ASN A 593 17.60 23.64 5.71
C ASN A 593 18.22 22.42 6.39
N VAL A 594 18.01 21.23 5.83
CA VAL A 594 18.65 19.98 6.27
C VAL A 594 19.69 19.48 5.26
N GLY A 595 19.83 20.17 4.12
CA GLY A 595 20.83 19.93 3.10
C GLY A 595 22.13 20.72 3.33
N PRO A 596 22.93 20.91 2.27
CA PRO A 596 24.17 21.68 2.34
C PRO A 596 23.95 23.14 2.77
N PRO A 597 24.93 23.76 3.46
CA PRO A 597 24.98 25.21 3.65
C PRO A 597 25.16 25.93 2.31
N ASP A 598 25.04 27.26 2.31
CA ASP A 598 25.15 28.12 1.13
C ASP A 598 24.22 27.71 -0.02
N SER A 599 22.98 27.36 0.32
CA SER A 599 21.96 26.91 -0.63
C SER A 599 20.89 27.98 -0.88
N LYS A 600 20.52 28.14 -2.15
CA LYS A 600 19.56 29.16 -2.62
C LYS A 600 18.36 28.52 -3.30
N TYR A 601 17.19 28.68 -2.71
CA TYR A 601 15.94 28.14 -3.24
C TYR A 601 15.05 29.23 -3.82
N HIS A 602 14.51 29.00 -5.01
CA HIS A 602 13.50 29.85 -5.64
C HIS A 602 12.14 29.15 -5.60
N VAL A 603 11.08 29.91 -5.29
CA VAL A 603 9.72 29.37 -5.29
C VAL A 603 9.12 29.42 -6.70
N MET A 604 8.49 28.31 -7.08
CA MET A 604 7.61 28.23 -8.24
C MET A 604 6.21 27.81 -7.80
N VAL A 605 5.20 28.43 -8.39
CA VAL A 605 3.81 28.26 -8.02
C VAL A 605 2.98 27.97 -9.26
N SER A 606 2.12 26.95 -9.18
CA SER A 606 1.17 26.67 -10.26
C SER A 606 0.19 27.82 -10.47
N PRO A 607 -0.19 28.14 -11.71
CA PRO A 607 -1.26 29.10 -11.96
C PRO A 607 -2.62 28.50 -11.56
N PHE A 608 -3.46 29.32 -10.93
CA PHE A 608 -4.87 28.99 -10.63
C PHE A 608 -5.76 30.03 -11.32
N LYS A 609 -6.87 29.58 -11.90
CA LYS A 609 -7.88 30.42 -12.52
C LYS A 609 -8.67 31.17 -11.46
N GLY A 610 -9.08 30.46 -10.41
CA GLY A 610 -10.00 30.98 -9.42
C GLY A 610 -9.36 31.80 -8.32
N ALA A 611 -8.05 31.71 -8.10
CA ALA A 611 -7.34 32.47 -7.08
C ALA A 611 -5.94 32.90 -7.55
N SER A 612 -5.37 33.96 -6.96
CA SER A 612 -3.92 34.17 -7.00
C SER A 612 -3.27 33.64 -5.73
N MET A 613 -2.10 33.03 -5.89
CA MET A 613 -1.23 32.62 -4.80
C MET A 613 0.08 33.42 -4.88
N LYS A 614 0.42 34.14 -3.82
CA LYS A 614 1.67 34.91 -3.68
C LYS A 614 2.49 34.34 -2.54
N VAL A 615 3.79 34.16 -2.75
CA VAL A 615 4.75 33.68 -1.74
C VAL A 615 5.82 34.72 -1.54
N GLU A 616 6.09 35.08 -0.28
CA GLU A 616 7.05 36.10 0.11
C GLU A 616 7.95 35.61 1.26
N PRO A 617 9.29 35.65 1.14
CA PRO A 617 10.06 36.05 -0.04
C PRO A 617 9.96 35.02 -1.19
N LYS A 618 10.32 35.42 -2.41
CA LYS A 618 10.40 34.50 -3.57
C LYS A 618 11.63 33.59 -3.55
N THR A 619 12.60 33.93 -2.71
CA THR A 619 13.88 33.23 -2.58
C THR A 619 14.21 33.04 -1.11
N LEU A 620 14.71 31.86 -0.75
CA LEU A 620 15.27 31.55 0.56
C LEU A 620 16.76 31.26 0.38
N ASN A 621 17.59 31.98 1.14
CA ASN A 621 19.05 31.85 1.12
C ASN A 621 19.51 31.30 2.47
N PHE A 622 19.96 30.06 2.49
CA PHE A 622 20.47 29.41 3.69
C PHE A 622 22.00 29.44 3.68
N ILE A 623 22.60 30.02 4.72
CA ILE A 623 24.06 30.14 4.90
C ILE A 623 24.63 28.99 5.73
N GLU A 624 23.81 28.36 6.57
CA GLU A 624 24.23 27.27 7.45
C GLU A 624 23.23 26.09 7.39
N LYS A 625 23.70 24.92 7.81
CA LYS A 625 22.83 23.76 7.99
C LYS A 625 21.97 23.97 9.23
N HIS A 626 20.72 23.53 9.18
CA HIS A 626 19.68 23.72 10.20
C HIS A 626 19.18 25.15 10.39
N GLN A 627 19.61 26.10 9.54
CA GLN A 627 19.03 27.44 9.52
C GLN A 627 17.55 27.39 9.19
N LYS A 628 16.77 28.19 9.93
CA LYS A 628 15.33 28.32 9.75
C LYS A 628 15.01 29.65 9.08
N LEU A 629 14.19 29.61 8.04
CA LEU A 629 13.64 30.80 7.39
C LEU A 629 12.12 30.67 7.28
N SER A 630 11.43 31.79 7.27
CA SER A 630 9.97 31.82 7.18
C SER A 630 9.50 32.43 5.86
N CYS A 631 8.38 31.93 5.35
CA CYS A 631 7.68 32.51 4.22
C CYS A 631 6.19 32.71 4.53
N LYS A 632 5.63 33.73 3.89
CA LYS A 632 4.20 34.07 3.92
C LYS A 632 3.58 33.69 2.59
N ILE A 633 2.53 32.89 2.64
CA ILE A 633 1.75 32.47 1.48
C ILE A 633 0.40 33.16 1.58
N THR A 634 -0.01 33.88 0.54
CA THR A 634 -1.29 34.59 0.49
C THR A 634 -2.12 34.08 -0.68
N PHE A 635 -3.30 33.55 -0.39
CA PHE A 635 -4.32 33.20 -1.37
C PHE A 635 -5.35 34.31 -1.44
N LYS A 636 -5.56 34.87 -2.64
CA LYS A 636 -6.61 35.85 -2.90
C LYS A 636 -7.61 35.24 -3.89
N PRO A 637 -8.89 35.08 -3.51
CA PRO A 637 -9.90 34.62 -4.45
C PRO A 637 -10.04 35.66 -5.59
N LYS A 638 -10.25 35.16 -6.81
CA LYS A 638 -10.50 35.95 -8.02
C LYS A 638 -11.89 35.65 -8.57
N ILE A 639 -12.11 34.39 -8.95
CA ILE A 639 -13.33 33.93 -9.62
C ILE A 639 -13.66 32.56 -9.06
N GLN A 640 -14.86 32.42 -8.50
CA GLN A 640 -15.33 31.14 -8.02
C GLN A 640 -15.36 30.11 -9.17
N GLN A 641 -14.75 28.94 -8.97
CA GLN A 641 -14.81 27.85 -9.93
C GLN A 641 -15.88 26.83 -9.52
N THR A 642 -16.42 26.13 -10.51
CA THR A 642 -17.41 25.05 -10.31
C THR A 642 -16.78 23.71 -9.95
N SER A 643 -15.45 23.60 -10.12
CA SER A 643 -14.67 22.41 -9.77
C SER A 643 -13.40 22.83 -9.01
N PRO A 644 -12.88 21.97 -8.13
CA PRO A 644 -11.61 22.21 -7.48
C PRO A 644 -10.44 22.32 -8.46
N GLU A 645 -9.47 23.17 -8.11
CA GLU A 645 -8.26 23.38 -8.87
C GLU A 645 -7.04 22.75 -8.18
N PHE A 646 -6.13 22.20 -8.96
CA PHE A 646 -4.97 21.45 -8.48
C PHE A 646 -3.67 22.09 -8.95
N GLY A 647 -2.72 22.21 -8.03
CA GLY A 647 -1.41 22.74 -8.34
C GLY A 647 -0.39 22.41 -7.26
N SER A 648 0.72 23.12 -7.28
CA SER A 648 1.76 22.98 -6.26
C SER A 648 2.55 24.26 -6.05
N MET A 649 3.18 24.31 -4.88
CA MET A 649 4.29 25.19 -4.56
C MET A 649 5.57 24.36 -4.54
N GLU A 650 6.62 24.81 -5.21
CA GLU A 650 7.90 24.10 -5.33
C GLU A 650 9.06 25.02 -4.99
N TRP A 651 9.88 24.65 -4.01
CA TRP A 651 11.19 25.27 -3.81
C TRP A 651 12.25 24.50 -4.59
N LYS A 652 13.05 25.21 -5.41
CA LYS A 652 14.12 24.62 -6.23
C LYS A 652 15.44 25.37 -6.10
N ASP A 653 16.53 24.62 -6.00
CA ASP A 653 17.92 25.09 -6.06
C ASP A 653 18.64 24.63 -7.34
N GLY A 654 17.94 23.93 -8.24
CA GLY A 654 18.48 23.33 -9.46
C GLY A 654 18.75 21.83 -9.37
N LEU A 655 18.98 21.30 -8.16
CA LEU A 655 19.22 19.87 -7.90
C LEU A 655 18.04 19.22 -7.16
N HIS A 656 17.58 19.89 -6.11
CA HIS A 656 16.48 19.48 -5.26
C HIS A 656 15.19 20.18 -5.66
N THR A 657 14.07 19.50 -5.41
CA THR A 657 12.72 20.05 -5.57
C THR A 657 11.88 19.64 -4.38
N VAL A 658 11.49 20.61 -3.56
CA VAL A 658 10.68 20.41 -2.36
C VAL A 658 9.26 20.87 -2.66
N ARG A 659 8.34 19.92 -2.82
CA ARG A 659 7.03 20.17 -3.45
C ARG A 659 5.87 20.02 -2.47
N SER A 660 5.09 21.08 -2.28
CA SER A 660 3.83 21.08 -1.54
C SER A 660 2.63 21.07 -2.49
N PRO A 661 1.72 20.08 -2.43
CA PRO A 661 0.47 20.11 -3.20
C PRO A 661 -0.45 21.22 -2.70
N ILE A 662 -1.17 21.85 -3.62
CA ILE A 662 -2.19 22.86 -3.34
C ILE A 662 -3.47 22.43 -4.03
N VAL A 663 -4.57 22.46 -3.29
CA VAL A 663 -5.92 22.23 -3.81
C VAL A 663 -6.77 23.41 -3.40
N ILE A 664 -7.45 24.03 -4.36
CA ILE A 664 -8.40 25.13 -4.11
C ILE A 664 -9.79 24.59 -4.37
N THR A 665 -10.61 24.55 -3.33
CA THR A 665 -12.02 24.15 -3.41
C THR A 665 -12.90 25.37 -3.16
N TRP A 666 -14.07 25.38 -3.80
CA TRP A 666 -15.06 26.45 -3.66
C TRP A 666 -16.29 25.86 -3.00
N MET A 667 -16.47 26.15 -1.72
CA MET A 667 -17.65 25.67 -1.00
C MET A 667 -18.86 26.54 -1.35
N PRO A 668 -20.07 25.94 -1.49
CA PRO A 668 -21.28 26.73 -1.53
C PRO A 668 -21.41 27.53 -0.22
N PRO A 669 -22.03 28.72 -0.24
CA PRO A 669 -22.28 29.47 0.98
C PRO A 669 -23.07 28.58 1.97
N PRO A 670 -22.76 28.65 3.28
CA PRO A 670 -23.53 27.91 4.27
C PRO A 670 -25.01 28.31 4.15
N MET A 671 -25.89 27.31 4.04
CA MET A 671 -27.36 27.49 4.02
C MET A 671 -27.89 27.92 5.37
#